data_AF-A0A167IKR3-F1
#
_entry.id   AF-A0A167IKR3-F1
#
_cell.length_a   1.000
_cell.length_b   1.000
_cell.length_c   1.000
_cell.angle_alpha   90.00
_cell.angle_beta   90.00
_cell.angle_gamma   90.00
#
_symmetry.space_group_name_H-M   'P 1'
#
loop_
_entity.id
_entity.type
_entity.pdbx_description
1 polymer ?
#
loop_
_entity_poly.entity_id
_entity_poly.type
_entity_poly.pdbx_seq_one_letter_code
_entity_poly.pdbx_strand_id
1 'polypeptide(L)'
;MGPRNLVSVTNVYEGLDERLTDLAVDLTETEKTSVLQKQGDIVSSENQRGVHYTSSSFDWENIDEKYKNTILIIRQSRDLGGAQIILPKGSEIKEEGGRLSNCTIIGNKSTVSDTLNPIFGDDVNIDGTWYVGTSRPQWFGGLNGVDDFKAITLAGEMLRETGGNISLISGDWFTSKEIKLPLYVGISGAGSMSTNLYSIIPALDELNTKKDHIVSLLGNNTASDSSRVIYGIKFIDDRPNDEKNYGYAIYNEGVLNVDIKNCEFINLGGGAIKTVRQSHLNVYSIYAFGCGKRVEFRNNDVDIENGIIHIDRKNTFSNTMSLNECYISNCSYNTGIYAATHAIRLNGCSVESCHTLLRIGDSLTTSRSITVNGLYLENARTNGIVLQNVSGVTFNNTYFNDSGDDTEYSHKFTNCRNVKFNSCDLGVNPFSVEGPMSNIQFDENCRGVLPPQGISGFNDKHFIKHNEFNSLGVGLAKNLIANSEDIAAWQGNAVITKENNFLEGKVSNLVTKTVGSHDTYYSIFKAFNTGSKCCFSFWLRGKATAKIRARRSSDGTYVDIVNNAFSNNHSSEWKRYYISAEATEDFNLYLLRITPETYSVASASCEVAKVQFQDNAIEPGAYIKTGPQKAENTAFVSINEPFYLNGNFIDFGATPPTTGTYNVGDTRINNTATIGEYRKFVCVESGTPGTWGQTELIEAISV
;
A
#
# COMPACT_ATOMS: atom_id res chain seq x y z
N MET A 1 65.61 -14.78 -49.38
CA MET A 1 64.75 -15.61 -48.51
C MET A 1 65.07 -15.22 -47.07
N GLY A 2 64.17 -14.49 -46.44
CA GLY A 2 64.29 -13.89 -45.10
C GLY A 2 62.89 -13.66 -44.51
N PRO A 3 62.78 -13.46 -43.18
CA PRO A 3 61.74 -14.07 -42.34
C PRO A 3 60.39 -13.35 -42.36
N ARG A 4 59.31 -14.12 -42.17
CA ARG A 4 57.95 -13.62 -41.95
C ARG A 4 57.80 -13.13 -40.50
N ASN A 5 57.46 -11.86 -40.33
CA ASN A 5 56.97 -11.32 -39.07
C ASN A 5 55.50 -11.71 -38.87
N LEU A 6 55.21 -12.34 -37.72
CA LEU A 6 53.87 -12.46 -37.14
C LEU A 6 53.48 -11.09 -36.58
N VAL A 7 52.42 -10.51 -37.12
CA VAL A 7 51.74 -9.33 -36.56
C VAL A 7 50.67 -9.83 -35.60
N SER A 8 50.75 -9.40 -34.34
CA SER A 8 49.70 -9.58 -33.35
C SER A 8 48.49 -8.72 -33.73
N VAL A 9 47.34 -9.36 -33.90
CA VAL A 9 46.05 -8.66 -34.01
C VAL A 9 45.49 -8.53 -32.60
N THR A 10 45.53 -7.31 -32.07
CA THR A 10 44.76 -6.91 -30.88
C THR A 10 43.81 -5.81 -31.32
N ASN A 11 42.53 -5.96 -30.99
CA ASN A 11 41.44 -4.96 -31.04
C ASN A 11 40.86 -4.57 -32.41
N VAL A 12 39.85 -5.31 -32.86
CA VAL A 12 38.65 -4.76 -33.54
C VAL A 12 37.46 -5.68 -33.23
N TYR A 13 36.54 -5.28 -32.35
CA TYR A 13 35.20 -5.87 -32.27
C TYR A 13 34.20 -4.81 -31.78
N GLU A 14 33.71 -4.00 -32.72
CA GLU A 14 32.36 -3.43 -32.67
C GLU A 14 31.80 -3.51 -34.10
N GLY A 15 30.65 -4.18 -34.26
CA GLY A 15 29.89 -4.24 -35.51
C GLY A 15 30.22 -5.40 -36.44
N LEU A 16 29.69 -6.61 -36.16
CA LEU A 16 29.59 -7.70 -37.12
C LEU A 16 28.45 -8.65 -36.69
N ASP A 17 27.22 -8.20 -36.93
CA ASP A 17 26.05 -9.06 -36.98
C ASP A 17 25.61 -9.19 -38.46
N GLU A 18 25.10 -10.35 -38.84
CA GLU A 18 24.57 -10.76 -40.18
C GLU A 18 25.50 -11.29 -41.30
N ARG A 19 26.84 -11.41 -41.17
CA ARG A 19 27.68 -11.99 -42.27
C ARG A 19 28.37 -13.33 -41.99
N LEU A 20 28.04 -14.02 -40.90
CA LEU A 20 28.65 -15.32 -40.57
C LEU A 20 27.90 -16.55 -41.10
N THR A 21 26.70 -16.39 -41.66
CA THR A 21 25.97 -17.51 -42.29
C THR A 21 26.55 -17.94 -43.64
N ASP A 22 27.34 -17.10 -44.31
CA ASP A 22 27.89 -17.40 -45.64
C ASP A 22 29.32 -18.00 -45.63
N LEU A 23 30.00 -18.06 -44.46
CA LEU A 23 31.33 -18.67 -44.34
C LEU A 23 31.35 -20.08 -43.73
N ALA A 24 30.18 -20.63 -43.38
CA ALA A 24 30.06 -21.95 -42.74
C ALA A 24 30.01 -23.13 -43.73
N VAL A 25 30.35 -22.92 -45.00
CA VAL A 25 30.13 -23.90 -46.08
C VAL A 25 31.20 -24.99 -46.15
N ASP A 26 32.39 -24.84 -45.55
CA ASP A 26 33.49 -25.81 -45.71
C ASP A 26 34.02 -26.47 -44.43
N LEU A 27 33.28 -26.42 -43.31
CA LEU A 27 33.65 -27.19 -42.11
C LEU A 27 33.03 -28.59 -42.16
N THR A 28 33.86 -29.62 -42.04
CA THR A 28 33.39 -31.00 -41.88
C THR A 28 32.59 -31.15 -40.58
N GLU A 29 31.65 -32.11 -40.51
CA GLU A 29 30.87 -32.41 -39.29
C GLU A 29 31.76 -32.60 -38.04
N THR A 30 32.92 -33.22 -38.21
CA THR A 30 33.94 -33.37 -37.17
C THR A 30 34.55 -32.04 -36.72
N GLU A 31 34.79 -31.11 -37.65
CA GLU A 31 35.32 -29.78 -37.34
C GLU A 31 34.27 -28.90 -36.67
N LYS A 32 33.01 -28.95 -37.11
CA LYS A 32 31.88 -28.28 -36.45
C LYS A 32 31.72 -28.76 -35.00
N THR A 33 31.82 -30.07 -34.79
CA THR A 33 31.78 -30.67 -33.45
C THR A 33 33.00 -30.26 -32.60
N SER A 34 34.19 -30.13 -33.20
CA SER A 34 35.40 -29.69 -32.50
C SER A 34 35.43 -28.19 -32.17
N VAL A 35 34.79 -27.34 -33.00
CA VAL A 35 34.65 -25.89 -32.78
C VAL A 35 33.59 -25.63 -31.70
N LEU A 36 32.50 -26.39 -31.70
CA LEU A 36 31.48 -26.36 -30.64
C LEU A 36 31.99 -26.96 -29.31
N GLN A 37 32.87 -27.97 -29.33
CA GLN A 37 33.52 -28.50 -28.13
C GLN A 37 34.64 -27.60 -27.59
N LYS A 38 35.38 -26.87 -28.46
CA LYS A 38 36.37 -25.86 -28.02
C LYS A 38 35.75 -24.57 -27.49
N GLN A 39 34.45 -24.35 -27.69
CA GLN A 39 33.69 -23.25 -27.12
C GLN A 39 33.24 -23.49 -25.66
N GLY A 40 33.62 -24.64 -25.06
CA GLY A 40 33.24 -25.03 -23.69
C GLY A 40 34.09 -24.44 -22.56
N ASP A 41 35.25 -23.86 -22.85
CA ASP A 41 36.18 -23.31 -21.85
C ASP A 41 36.60 -21.87 -22.23
N ILE A 42 35.80 -20.88 -21.83
CA ILE A 42 36.28 -19.50 -21.78
C ILE A 42 36.94 -19.27 -20.42
N VAL A 43 38.26 -19.13 -20.46
CA VAL A 43 39.11 -18.75 -19.33
C VAL A 43 38.69 -17.37 -18.85
N SER A 44 38.19 -17.27 -17.62
CA SER A 44 37.97 -15.98 -16.96
C SER A 44 39.32 -15.24 -16.86
N SER A 45 39.44 -14.09 -17.52
CA SER A 45 40.44 -13.09 -17.10
C SER A 45 39.92 -12.38 -15.84
N GLU A 46 40.78 -11.70 -15.07
CA GLU A 46 40.39 -11.04 -13.81
C GLU A 46 39.17 -10.11 -13.92
N ASN A 47 38.77 -9.70 -15.13
CA ASN A 47 37.65 -8.79 -15.39
C ASN A 47 36.54 -9.33 -16.32
N GLN A 48 36.57 -10.60 -16.75
CA GLN A 48 35.48 -11.19 -17.55
C GLN A 48 35.00 -12.49 -16.90
N ARG A 49 33.69 -12.54 -16.57
CA ARG A 49 33.07 -13.79 -16.09
C ARG A 49 33.10 -14.81 -17.23
N GLY A 50 33.72 -15.96 -16.99
CA GLY A 50 33.59 -17.10 -17.89
C GLY A 50 32.14 -17.58 -17.93
N VAL A 51 31.74 -18.26 -19.00
CA VAL A 51 30.45 -18.94 -19.10
C VAL A 51 30.71 -20.42 -19.31
N HIS A 52 30.09 -21.28 -18.49
CA HIS A 52 30.20 -22.72 -18.60
C HIS A 52 28.83 -23.38 -18.64
N TYR A 53 28.59 -24.14 -19.70
CA TYR A 53 27.38 -24.94 -19.86
C TYR A 53 27.58 -26.30 -19.20
N THR A 54 26.82 -26.56 -18.14
CA THR A 54 26.94 -27.83 -17.42
C THR A 54 26.43 -28.99 -18.30
N SER A 55 27.30 -29.98 -18.52
CA SER A 55 26.95 -31.17 -19.29
C SER A 55 26.28 -32.22 -18.40
N SER A 56 25.80 -33.29 -19.01
CA SER A 56 25.21 -34.42 -18.28
C SER A 56 26.20 -35.18 -17.39
N SER A 57 27.49 -34.99 -17.63
CA SER A 57 28.61 -35.60 -16.93
C SER A 57 29.37 -34.60 -16.05
N PHE A 58 28.82 -33.40 -15.83
CA PHE A 58 29.43 -32.42 -14.95
C PHE A 58 29.45 -32.95 -13.50
N ASP A 59 30.62 -32.97 -12.89
CA ASP A 59 30.81 -33.42 -11.51
C ASP A 59 30.43 -32.30 -10.54
N TRP A 60 29.17 -32.33 -10.08
CA TRP A 60 28.64 -31.37 -9.12
C TRP A 60 29.20 -31.52 -7.71
N GLU A 61 29.75 -32.69 -7.36
CA GLU A 61 30.29 -32.96 -6.02
C GLU A 61 31.72 -32.40 -5.89
N ASN A 62 32.47 -32.33 -6.99
CA ASN A 62 33.86 -31.87 -7.02
C ASN A 62 34.07 -30.78 -8.09
N ILE A 63 33.38 -29.65 -7.95
CA ILE A 63 33.50 -28.54 -8.90
C ILE A 63 34.91 -27.93 -8.80
N ASP A 64 35.66 -27.99 -9.92
CA ASP A 64 37.03 -27.50 -10.01
C ASP A 64 37.11 -25.97 -9.77
N GLU A 65 38.16 -25.55 -9.08
CA GLU A 65 38.47 -24.17 -8.73
C GLU A 65 38.68 -23.25 -9.95
N LYS A 66 38.90 -23.83 -11.14
CA LYS A 66 38.92 -23.11 -12.43
C LYS A 66 37.59 -22.42 -12.77
N TYR A 67 36.48 -22.85 -12.15
CA TYR A 67 35.15 -22.26 -12.34
C TYR A 67 34.86 -21.07 -11.41
N LYS A 68 35.88 -20.52 -10.73
CA LYS A 68 35.72 -19.26 -10.00
C LYS A 68 35.28 -18.12 -10.92
N ASN A 69 34.46 -17.21 -10.41
CA ASN A 69 33.90 -16.08 -11.15
C ASN A 69 33.26 -16.47 -12.50
N THR A 70 32.71 -17.69 -12.61
CA THR A 70 32.09 -18.22 -13.82
C THR A 70 30.58 -18.31 -13.66
N ILE A 71 29.84 -18.09 -14.76
CA ILE A 71 28.42 -18.35 -14.86
C ILE A 71 28.22 -19.83 -15.20
N LEU A 72 27.66 -20.59 -14.27
CA LEU A 72 27.29 -21.99 -14.43
C LEU A 72 25.86 -22.07 -14.96
N ILE A 73 25.71 -22.46 -16.22
CA ILE A 73 24.40 -22.56 -16.89
C ILE A 73 23.86 -23.98 -16.74
N ILE A 74 22.70 -24.11 -16.10
CA ILE A 74 21.99 -25.37 -15.86
C ILE A 74 20.97 -25.58 -16.99
N ARG A 75 21.23 -26.55 -17.86
CA ARG A 75 20.35 -26.90 -19.01
C ARG A 75 19.54 -28.18 -18.83
N GLN A 76 19.89 -28.98 -17.83
CA GLN A 76 19.23 -30.26 -17.56
C GLN A 76 18.89 -30.36 -16.09
N SER A 77 17.70 -30.89 -15.80
CA SER A 77 17.29 -31.19 -14.44
C SER A 77 18.13 -32.33 -13.86
N ARG A 78 18.59 -32.17 -12.62
CA ARG A 78 19.48 -33.10 -11.93
C ARG A 78 19.00 -33.33 -10.50
N ASP A 79 18.73 -34.59 -10.19
CA ASP A 79 18.67 -35.08 -8.80
C ASP A 79 20.11 -35.43 -8.39
N LEU A 80 20.57 -34.84 -7.29
CA LEU A 80 21.93 -34.99 -6.80
C LEU A 80 22.01 -35.85 -5.54
N GLY A 81 20.97 -36.64 -5.24
CA GLY A 81 21.05 -37.77 -4.30
C GLY A 81 21.38 -37.42 -2.84
N GLY A 82 21.13 -36.19 -2.42
CA GLY A 82 21.47 -35.65 -1.10
C GLY A 82 22.88 -35.06 -1.02
N ALA A 83 23.60 -34.93 -2.14
CA ALA A 83 24.97 -34.43 -2.17
C ALA A 83 25.11 -33.00 -1.62
N GLN A 84 26.30 -32.70 -1.09
CA GLN A 84 26.69 -31.36 -0.70
C GLN A 84 27.54 -30.75 -1.82
N ILE A 85 27.05 -29.66 -2.42
CA ILE A 85 27.70 -28.93 -3.50
C ILE A 85 28.31 -27.66 -2.93
N ILE A 86 29.61 -27.46 -3.10
CA ILE A 86 30.27 -26.20 -2.76
C ILE A 86 30.51 -25.45 -4.06
N LEU A 87 29.88 -24.28 -4.21
CA LEU A 87 30.06 -23.48 -5.40
C LEU A 87 31.45 -22.82 -5.42
N PRO A 88 32.09 -22.72 -6.60
CA PRO A 88 33.32 -21.96 -6.75
C PRO A 88 33.11 -20.52 -6.32
N LYS A 89 34.15 -19.92 -5.74
CA LYS A 89 34.09 -18.54 -5.26
C LYS A 89 33.63 -17.57 -6.36
N GLY A 90 32.64 -16.75 -6.06
CA GLY A 90 32.14 -15.70 -6.96
C GLY A 90 31.38 -16.22 -8.19
N SER A 91 31.04 -17.50 -8.24
CA SER A 91 30.26 -18.06 -9.34
C SER A 91 28.84 -17.48 -9.39
N GLU A 92 28.22 -17.56 -10.56
CA GLU A 92 26.81 -17.26 -10.76
C GLU A 92 26.10 -18.52 -11.25
N ILE A 93 24.91 -18.82 -10.71
CA ILE A 93 24.05 -19.88 -11.23
C ILE A 93 23.00 -19.25 -12.15
N LYS A 94 22.88 -19.78 -13.37
CA LYS A 94 21.86 -19.39 -14.34
C LYS A 94 21.09 -20.62 -14.81
N GLU A 95 19.77 -20.50 -14.92
CA GLU A 95 18.90 -21.53 -15.49
C GLU A 95 18.64 -21.31 -16.98
N GLU A 96 18.70 -22.38 -17.77
CA GLU A 96 18.32 -22.47 -19.19
C GLU A 96 17.64 -23.82 -19.49
N GLY A 97 16.56 -24.14 -18.78
CA GLY A 97 15.73 -25.33 -18.94
C GLY A 97 15.96 -26.45 -17.92
N GLY A 98 16.84 -26.27 -16.94
CA GLY A 98 17.18 -27.30 -15.95
C GLY A 98 17.17 -26.81 -14.50
N ARG A 99 17.02 -27.74 -13.55
CA ARG A 99 17.02 -27.45 -12.11
C ARG A 99 17.91 -28.42 -11.32
N LEU A 100 18.43 -27.99 -10.18
CA LEU A 100 19.11 -28.86 -9.21
C LEU A 100 18.15 -29.26 -8.09
N SER A 101 18.11 -30.53 -7.73
CA SER A 101 17.20 -31.08 -6.69
C SER A 101 17.94 -32.04 -5.77
N ASN A 102 17.36 -32.29 -4.60
CA ASN A 102 17.83 -33.25 -3.60
C ASN A 102 19.31 -33.03 -3.26
N CYS A 103 19.69 -31.83 -2.82
CA CYS A 103 21.06 -31.50 -2.46
C CYS A 103 21.13 -30.39 -1.42
N THR A 104 22.31 -30.19 -0.85
CA THR A 104 22.68 -28.99 -0.10
C THR A 104 23.64 -28.16 -0.93
N ILE A 105 23.27 -26.92 -1.26
CA ILE A 105 24.11 -26.01 -2.06
C ILE A 105 24.70 -24.95 -1.15
N ILE A 106 26.03 -24.92 -1.07
CA ILE A 106 26.81 -23.99 -0.27
C ILE A 106 27.38 -22.91 -1.19
N GLY A 107 26.83 -21.70 -1.08
CA GLY A 107 27.33 -20.53 -1.81
C GLY A 107 28.69 -20.06 -1.27
N ASN A 108 29.55 -19.56 -2.16
CA ASN A 108 30.85 -18.99 -1.78
C ASN A 108 31.00 -17.60 -2.40
N LYS A 109 30.28 -16.62 -1.83
CA LYS A 109 30.06 -15.31 -2.45
C LYS A 109 29.42 -15.44 -3.83
N SER A 110 28.58 -16.46 -3.98
CA SER A 110 27.95 -16.82 -5.24
C SER A 110 26.74 -15.93 -5.50
N THR A 111 26.30 -15.86 -6.74
CA THR A 111 25.13 -15.10 -7.19
C THR A 111 24.17 -16.00 -7.97
N VAL A 112 22.96 -15.52 -8.17
CA VAL A 112 21.92 -16.19 -8.97
C VAL A 112 21.48 -15.19 -10.03
N SER A 113 21.38 -15.63 -11.28
CA SER A 113 20.88 -14.79 -12.37
C SER A 113 19.43 -14.41 -12.12
N ASP A 114 19.04 -13.19 -12.48
CA ASP A 114 17.69 -12.69 -12.26
C ASP A 114 16.67 -13.34 -13.21
N THR A 115 16.19 -14.53 -12.85
CA THR A 115 15.14 -15.28 -13.58
C THR A 115 13.90 -15.45 -12.70
N LEU A 116 12.77 -15.77 -13.33
CA LEU A 116 11.54 -16.21 -12.66
C LEU A 116 11.36 -17.73 -12.73
N ASN A 117 12.19 -18.44 -13.48
CA ASN A 117 12.13 -19.89 -13.56
C ASN A 117 12.72 -20.54 -12.30
N PRO A 118 12.19 -21.69 -11.86
CA PRO A 118 12.80 -22.48 -10.81
C PRO A 118 14.19 -22.97 -11.21
N ILE A 119 15.18 -22.67 -10.37
CA ILE A 119 16.58 -23.07 -10.52
C ILE A 119 16.87 -24.27 -9.62
N PHE A 120 16.21 -24.30 -8.48
CA PHE A 120 16.33 -25.29 -7.44
C PHE A 120 14.98 -26.00 -7.25
N GLY A 121 15.06 -27.30 -6.94
CA GLY A 121 13.92 -28.07 -6.45
C GLY A 121 13.45 -27.56 -5.09
N ASP A 122 12.24 -27.94 -4.69
CA ASP A 122 11.74 -27.63 -3.37
C ASP A 122 12.48 -28.43 -2.28
N ASP A 123 13.21 -29.48 -2.63
CA ASP A 123 13.95 -30.40 -1.77
C ASP A 123 15.42 -30.01 -1.51
N VAL A 124 15.84 -28.82 -1.95
CA VAL A 124 17.21 -28.34 -1.68
C VAL A 124 17.35 -27.72 -0.29
N ASN A 125 18.57 -27.75 0.24
CA ASN A 125 19.00 -26.90 1.35
C ASN A 125 19.98 -25.83 0.83
N ILE A 126 19.87 -24.61 1.35
CA ILE A 126 20.74 -23.49 0.99
C ILE A 126 21.59 -23.11 2.20
N ASP A 127 22.89 -22.96 1.99
CA ASP A 127 23.86 -22.53 3.00
C ASP A 127 24.98 -21.69 2.35
N GLY A 128 25.91 -21.20 3.17
CA GLY A 128 27.07 -20.42 2.74
C GLY A 128 26.75 -18.95 2.49
N THR A 129 27.62 -18.27 1.73
CA THR A 129 27.52 -16.84 1.48
C THR A 129 27.02 -16.58 0.06
N TRP A 130 25.94 -15.82 -0.07
CA TRP A 130 25.35 -15.42 -1.35
C TRP A 130 25.28 -13.90 -1.48
N TYR A 131 25.75 -13.36 -2.60
CA TYR A 131 25.77 -11.92 -2.89
C TYR A 131 24.57 -11.52 -3.74
N VAL A 132 23.38 -11.88 -3.28
CA VAL A 132 22.11 -11.51 -3.91
C VAL A 132 21.47 -10.40 -3.07
N GLY A 133 21.23 -9.22 -3.64
CA GLY A 133 20.52 -8.15 -2.93
C GLY A 133 19.03 -8.43 -2.77
N THR A 134 18.51 -9.36 -3.58
CA THR A 134 17.12 -9.81 -3.57
C THR A 134 17.09 -11.29 -3.89
N SER A 135 16.29 -12.04 -3.13
CA SER A 135 16.06 -13.48 -3.35
C SER A 135 14.59 -13.72 -3.68
N ARG A 136 14.34 -14.63 -4.62
CA ARG A 136 13.02 -14.89 -5.17
C ARG A 136 12.57 -16.31 -4.83
N PRO A 137 11.41 -16.50 -4.15
CA PRO A 137 10.90 -17.85 -3.88
C PRO A 137 10.66 -18.69 -5.14
N GLN A 138 10.46 -18.06 -6.30
CA GLN A 138 10.31 -18.73 -7.59
C GLN A 138 11.53 -19.58 -7.95
N TRP A 139 12.74 -19.18 -7.51
CA TRP A 139 13.95 -19.98 -7.70
C TRP A 139 13.85 -21.36 -7.04
N PHE A 140 12.95 -21.52 -6.06
CA PHE A 140 12.69 -22.74 -5.30
C PHE A 140 11.30 -23.33 -5.59
N GLY A 141 10.66 -22.92 -6.68
CA GLY A 141 9.35 -23.43 -7.10
C GLY A 141 8.13 -22.80 -6.41
N GLY A 142 8.26 -21.62 -5.80
CA GLY A 142 7.12 -20.89 -5.23
C GLY A 142 6.12 -20.37 -6.28
N LEU A 143 4.91 -20.06 -5.83
CA LEU A 143 3.70 -19.71 -6.59
C LEU A 143 3.05 -20.94 -7.26
N ASN A 144 2.93 -22.04 -6.49
CA ASN A 144 2.30 -23.28 -6.97
C ASN A 144 0.80 -23.39 -6.62
N GLY A 145 0.25 -22.40 -5.92
CA GLY A 145 -1.17 -22.35 -5.51
C GLY A 145 -1.53 -23.28 -4.35
N VAL A 146 -0.56 -23.84 -3.62
CA VAL A 146 -0.79 -24.76 -2.51
C VAL A 146 -0.15 -24.26 -1.21
N ASP A 147 1.18 -24.31 -1.13
CA ASP A 147 1.94 -23.87 0.04
C ASP A 147 3.36 -23.48 -0.39
N ASP A 148 3.65 -22.20 -0.26
CA ASP A 148 4.90 -21.56 -0.66
C ASP A 148 5.85 -21.37 0.54
N PHE A 149 5.47 -21.83 1.73
CA PHE A 149 6.25 -21.68 2.96
C PHE A 149 7.72 -22.07 2.78
N LYS A 150 7.97 -23.23 2.17
CA LYS A 150 9.34 -23.74 1.98
C LYS A 150 10.15 -22.87 1.02
N ALA A 151 9.55 -22.48 -0.10
CA ALA A 151 10.18 -21.62 -1.10
C ALA A 151 10.51 -20.23 -0.54
N ILE A 152 9.59 -19.64 0.23
CA ILE A 152 9.82 -18.35 0.91
C ILE A 152 10.94 -18.47 1.94
N THR A 153 10.93 -19.55 2.72
CA THR A 153 11.96 -19.81 3.73
C THR A 153 13.34 -19.94 3.08
N LEU A 154 13.48 -20.77 2.04
CA LEU A 154 14.74 -20.96 1.32
C LEU A 154 15.25 -19.65 0.68
N ALA A 155 14.35 -18.81 0.15
CA ALA A 155 14.71 -17.50 -0.35
C ALA A 155 15.29 -16.60 0.76
N GLY A 156 14.71 -16.65 1.96
CA GLY A 156 15.26 -15.97 3.14
C GLY A 156 16.61 -16.54 3.57
N GLU A 157 16.78 -17.86 3.57
CA GLU A 157 18.04 -18.51 3.97
C GLU A 157 19.21 -18.13 3.09
N MET A 158 18.98 -17.96 1.79
CA MET A 158 19.99 -17.45 0.85
C MET A 158 20.50 -16.05 1.24
N LEU A 159 19.68 -15.23 1.89
CA LEU A 159 20.01 -13.87 2.32
C LEU A 159 20.55 -13.80 3.76
N ARG A 160 20.63 -14.92 4.48
CA ARG A 160 20.94 -14.95 5.93
C ARG A 160 22.22 -14.19 6.30
N GLU A 161 23.28 -14.36 5.52
CA GLU A 161 24.60 -13.80 5.82
C GLU A 161 24.81 -12.37 5.27
N THR A 162 24.05 -11.98 4.24
CA THR A 162 24.24 -10.71 3.52
C THR A 162 23.12 -9.70 3.74
N GLY A 163 22.00 -10.14 4.31
CA GLY A 163 20.78 -9.35 4.37
C GLY A 163 20.16 -9.15 2.99
N GLY A 164 19.16 -8.27 2.93
CA GLY A 164 18.45 -7.95 1.68
C GLY A 164 16.95 -8.18 1.81
N ASN A 165 16.27 -8.39 0.68
CA ASN A 165 14.82 -8.60 0.67
C ASN A 165 14.43 -9.87 -0.10
N ILE A 166 13.47 -10.60 0.46
CA ILE A 166 12.70 -11.58 -0.31
C ILE A 166 11.75 -10.79 -1.22
N SER A 167 11.76 -11.07 -2.53
CA SER A 167 10.85 -10.44 -3.49
C SER A 167 9.78 -11.42 -3.95
N LEU A 168 8.56 -11.15 -3.51
CA LEU A 168 7.36 -11.82 -3.98
C LEU A 168 6.85 -11.10 -5.23
N ILE A 169 6.62 -11.84 -6.31
CA ILE A 169 5.94 -11.28 -7.48
C ILE A 169 4.44 -11.12 -7.20
N SER A 170 3.75 -10.44 -8.11
CA SER A 170 2.29 -10.34 -8.10
C SER A 170 1.66 -11.74 -8.15
N GLY A 171 0.62 -11.96 -7.35
CA GLY A 171 -0.08 -13.24 -7.27
C GLY A 171 -0.47 -13.61 -5.83
N ASP A 172 -1.07 -14.80 -5.73
CA ASP A 172 -1.52 -15.38 -4.48
C ASP A 172 -0.45 -16.34 -3.94
N TRP A 173 0.03 -16.05 -2.74
CA TRP A 173 1.01 -16.82 -2.00
C TRP A 173 0.35 -17.47 -0.79
N PHE A 174 0.66 -18.73 -0.53
CA PHE A 174 0.07 -19.46 0.58
C PHE A 174 1.14 -19.90 1.55
N THR A 175 0.88 -19.79 2.86
CA THR A 175 1.80 -20.31 3.87
C THR A 175 1.06 -21.12 4.91
N SER A 176 1.43 -22.40 5.05
CA SER A 176 0.90 -23.30 6.08
C SER A 176 1.60 -23.17 7.43
N LYS A 177 2.69 -22.39 7.49
CA LYS A 177 3.49 -22.18 8.69
C LYS A 177 3.92 -20.71 8.81
N GLU A 178 4.36 -20.35 10.02
CA GLU A 178 4.97 -19.06 10.30
C GLU A 178 6.30 -18.90 9.55
N ILE A 179 6.41 -17.86 8.72
CA ILE A 179 7.63 -17.48 8.01
C ILE A 179 8.54 -16.72 8.99
N LYS A 180 9.65 -17.35 9.36
CA LYS A 180 10.66 -16.73 10.24
C LYS A 180 11.75 -16.10 9.39
N LEU A 181 11.76 -14.77 9.30
CA LEU A 181 12.77 -14.08 8.51
C LEU A 181 14.12 -14.05 9.26
N PRO A 182 15.22 -14.46 8.59
CA PRO A 182 16.56 -14.33 9.16
C PRO A 182 16.90 -12.88 9.56
N LEU A 183 17.97 -12.73 10.34
CA LEU A 183 18.49 -11.40 10.68
C LEU A 183 18.80 -10.61 9.40
N TYR A 184 18.48 -9.31 9.40
CA TYR A 184 18.72 -8.39 8.27
C TYR A 184 17.93 -8.67 6.99
N VAL A 185 16.98 -9.62 7.01
CA VAL A 185 16.15 -9.96 5.85
C VAL A 185 14.76 -9.33 5.98
N GLY A 186 14.37 -8.55 4.97
CA GLY A 186 13.01 -8.06 4.76
C GLY A 186 12.22 -8.87 3.73
N ILE A 187 10.98 -8.48 3.49
CA ILE A 187 10.09 -9.11 2.49
C ILE A 187 9.26 -8.04 1.77
N SER A 188 9.26 -8.10 0.45
CA SER A 188 8.60 -7.11 -0.40
C SER A 188 7.75 -7.78 -1.46
N GLY A 189 6.54 -7.26 -1.68
CA GLY A 189 5.69 -7.58 -2.83
C GLY A 189 6.01 -6.70 -4.05
N ALA A 190 5.25 -6.90 -5.14
CA ALA A 190 5.45 -6.21 -6.41
C ALA A 190 5.04 -4.71 -6.42
N GLY A 191 4.73 -4.12 -5.25
CA GLY A 191 4.50 -2.68 -5.09
C GLY A 191 3.11 -2.14 -5.44
N SER A 192 2.17 -2.99 -5.88
CA SER A 192 0.80 -2.58 -6.25
C SER A 192 -0.33 -3.24 -5.44
N MET A 193 -0.04 -3.79 -4.24
CA MET A 193 -1.00 -4.60 -3.46
C MET A 193 -1.60 -5.78 -4.26
N SER A 194 -0.92 -6.17 -5.34
CA SER A 194 -1.20 -7.32 -6.20
C SER A 194 -0.55 -8.61 -5.69
N THR A 195 0.28 -8.49 -4.65
CA THR A 195 0.86 -9.63 -3.92
C THR A 195 0.00 -9.89 -2.68
N ASN A 196 -0.70 -11.02 -2.68
CA ASN A 196 -1.52 -11.49 -1.58
C ASN A 196 -0.78 -12.63 -0.87
N LEU A 197 -0.65 -12.57 0.46
CA LEU A 197 -0.07 -13.62 1.29
C LEU A 197 -1.15 -14.17 2.23
N TYR A 198 -1.64 -15.35 1.90
CA TYR A 198 -2.68 -16.08 2.63
C TYR A 198 -2.06 -16.95 3.72
N SER A 199 -2.62 -16.84 4.91
CA SER A 199 -2.35 -17.75 6.01
C SER A 199 -3.29 -18.94 5.97
N ILE A 200 -2.77 -20.11 5.61
CA ILE A 200 -3.47 -21.40 5.72
C ILE A 200 -2.96 -22.23 6.91
N ILE A 201 -2.35 -21.56 7.90
CA ILE A 201 -1.85 -22.20 9.12
C ILE A 201 -3.03 -22.86 9.86
N PRO A 202 -2.99 -24.18 10.11
CA PRO A 202 -4.08 -24.88 10.79
C PRO A 202 -4.35 -24.25 12.15
N ALA A 203 -5.62 -24.06 12.50
CA ALA A 203 -5.97 -23.69 13.87
C ALA A 203 -5.46 -24.79 14.82
N LEU A 204 -4.55 -24.44 15.72
CA LEU A 204 -4.10 -25.36 16.76
C LEU A 204 -5.24 -25.59 17.77
N ASP A 205 -5.43 -26.84 18.18
CA ASP A 205 -6.36 -27.22 19.25
C ASP A 205 -6.15 -26.35 20.50
N GLU A 206 -7.25 -26.05 21.20
CA GLU A 206 -7.48 -25.01 22.22
C GLU A 206 -6.51 -24.96 23.44
N LEU A 207 -5.49 -25.81 23.49
CA LEU A 207 -4.57 -25.98 24.61
C LEU A 207 -3.13 -25.54 24.32
N ASN A 208 -2.76 -25.27 23.06
CA ASN A 208 -1.41 -24.81 22.74
C ASN A 208 -1.32 -23.29 22.73
N THR A 209 -0.52 -22.73 23.64
CA THR A 209 -0.24 -21.29 23.80
C THR A 209 0.55 -20.67 22.63
N LYS A 210 0.77 -21.42 21.56
CA LYS A 210 1.61 -20.97 20.45
C LYS A 210 0.78 -20.09 19.52
N LYS A 211 1.20 -18.83 19.40
CA LYS A 211 0.57 -17.88 18.48
C LYS A 211 1.22 -18.08 17.12
N ASP A 212 0.45 -18.55 16.16
CA ASP A 212 0.94 -18.74 14.80
C ASP A 212 0.80 -17.43 14.02
N HIS A 213 1.93 -16.73 13.88
CA HIS A 213 2.04 -15.51 13.10
C HIS A 213 2.27 -15.84 11.62
N ILE A 214 1.95 -14.92 10.69
CA ILE A 214 2.28 -15.13 9.27
C ILE A 214 3.77 -14.91 9.06
N VAL A 215 4.27 -13.75 9.47
CA VAL A 215 5.68 -13.36 9.38
C VAL A 215 6.21 -12.96 10.75
N SER A 216 7.33 -13.56 11.14
CA SER A 216 8.03 -13.26 12.38
C SER A 216 9.43 -12.73 12.15
N LEU A 217 9.69 -11.58 12.78
CA LEU A 217 10.99 -10.92 12.84
C LEU A 217 11.58 -11.21 14.21
N LEU A 218 12.54 -12.13 14.26
CA LEU A 218 13.22 -12.51 15.50
C LEU A 218 14.56 -11.81 15.57
N GLY A 219 14.73 -10.95 16.56
CA GLY A 219 15.94 -10.20 16.85
C GLY A 219 16.67 -10.76 18.07
N ASN A 220 17.98 -10.65 18.03
CA ASN A 220 18.84 -10.86 19.18
C ASN A 220 19.11 -9.46 19.72
N ASN A 221 18.67 -9.12 20.94
CA ASN A 221 18.60 -7.77 21.57
C ASN A 221 19.88 -6.88 21.51
N THR A 222 20.92 -7.28 20.80
CA THR A 222 22.23 -6.63 20.68
C THR A 222 22.51 -6.00 19.30
N ALA A 223 21.71 -6.29 18.26
CA ALA A 223 22.00 -5.83 16.89
C ALA A 223 21.36 -4.46 16.60
N SER A 224 22.11 -3.37 16.83
CA SER A 224 21.68 -1.98 16.56
C SER A 224 21.37 -1.68 15.09
N ASP A 225 21.87 -2.48 14.15
CA ASP A 225 21.90 -2.15 12.73
C ASP A 225 20.93 -3.02 11.89
N SER A 226 19.97 -3.68 12.54
CA SER A 226 19.08 -4.65 11.88
C SER A 226 17.87 -4.02 11.16
N SER A 227 18.12 -3.07 10.25
CA SER A 227 17.04 -2.50 9.42
C SER A 227 16.37 -3.58 8.57
N ARG A 228 15.03 -3.65 8.60
CA ARG A 228 14.23 -4.56 7.78
C ARG A 228 13.08 -3.80 7.13
N VAL A 229 12.75 -4.15 5.90
CA VAL A 229 11.63 -3.54 5.17
C VAL A 229 10.59 -4.61 4.88
N ILE A 230 9.34 -4.32 5.25
CA ILE A 230 8.15 -5.04 4.82
C ILE A 230 7.34 -4.09 3.94
N TYR A 231 7.14 -4.44 2.67
CA TYR A 231 6.59 -3.51 1.69
C TYR A 231 5.61 -4.15 0.72
N GLY A 232 4.46 -3.51 0.50
CA GLY A 232 3.62 -3.79 -0.68
C GLY A 232 2.91 -5.15 -0.67
N ILE A 233 2.62 -5.71 0.51
CA ILE A 233 1.99 -7.03 0.66
C ILE A 233 0.60 -6.88 1.29
N LYS A 234 -0.38 -7.60 0.75
CA LYS A 234 -1.69 -7.80 1.36
C LYS A 234 -1.69 -9.11 2.16
N PHE A 235 -1.77 -9.02 3.48
CA PHE A 235 -1.86 -10.16 4.38
C PHE A 235 -3.32 -10.54 4.61
N ILE A 236 -3.66 -11.80 4.34
CA ILE A 236 -5.03 -12.29 4.38
C ILE A 236 -5.10 -13.55 5.25
N ASP A 237 -6.11 -13.60 6.10
CA ASP A 237 -6.55 -14.82 6.80
C ASP A 237 -7.96 -15.14 6.30
N ASP A 238 -8.05 -16.09 5.36
CA ASP A 238 -9.28 -16.43 4.63
C ASP A 238 -10.11 -17.53 5.30
N ARG A 239 -9.62 -18.07 6.43
CA ARG A 239 -10.29 -19.16 7.15
C ARG A 239 -11.72 -18.76 7.52
N PRO A 240 -12.66 -19.71 7.69
CA PRO A 240 -14.02 -19.38 8.09
C PRO A 240 -14.05 -18.76 9.50
N ASN A 241 -15.06 -17.92 9.79
CA ASN A 241 -15.10 -17.07 10.99
C ASN A 241 -15.15 -17.83 12.33
N ASP A 242 -15.42 -19.13 12.31
CA ASP A 242 -15.53 -20.01 13.48
C ASP A 242 -14.19 -20.61 13.94
N GLU A 243 -13.14 -20.55 13.12
CA GLU A 243 -11.80 -21.04 13.49
C GLU A 243 -11.01 -20.01 14.29
N LYS A 244 -10.72 -20.33 15.56
CA LYS A 244 -9.96 -19.48 16.49
C LYS A 244 -8.52 -19.33 16.01
N ASN A 245 -8.05 -18.09 15.83
CA ASN A 245 -6.64 -17.79 15.66
C ASN A 245 -6.27 -16.50 16.39
N TYR A 246 -5.19 -16.56 17.16
CA TYR A 246 -4.64 -15.46 17.94
C TYR A 246 -3.38 -14.85 17.29
N GLY A 247 -3.01 -15.35 16.11
CA GLY A 247 -1.91 -14.90 15.29
C GLY A 247 -2.03 -13.45 14.84
N TYR A 248 -0.87 -12.83 14.66
CA TYR A 248 -0.73 -11.54 13.99
C TYR A 248 -0.12 -11.77 12.60
N ALA A 249 -0.43 -10.91 11.62
CA ALA A 249 0.27 -10.99 10.33
C ALA A 249 1.76 -10.75 10.51
N ILE A 250 2.13 -9.72 11.26
CA ILE A 250 3.54 -9.41 11.54
C ILE A 250 3.78 -9.44 13.05
N TYR A 251 4.73 -10.26 13.46
CA TYR A 251 5.23 -10.31 14.82
C TYR A 251 6.70 -9.89 14.87
N ASN A 252 6.98 -8.78 15.54
CA ASN A 252 8.33 -8.29 15.74
C ASN A 252 8.77 -8.51 17.18
N GLU A 253 9.82 -9.30 17.38
CA GLU A 253 10.42 -9.55 18.68
C GLU A 253 11.89 -9.11 18.68
N GLY A 254 12.18 -7.95 19.26
CA GLY A 254 13.57 -7.50 19.46
C GLY A 254 14.29 -6.99 18.21
N VAL A 255 13.59 -6.72 17.10
CA VAL A 255 14.20 -6.10 15.91
C VAL A 255 14.00 -4.59 15.93
N LEU A 256 15.10 -3.88 15.74
CA LEU A 256 15.16 -2.42 15.65
C LEU A 256 15.07 -1.98 14.18
N ASN A 257 14.55 -0.79 13.94
CA ASN A 257 14.50 -0.15 12.61
C ASN A 257 13.72 -0.98 11.58
N VAL A 258 12.56 -1.49 11.99
CA VAL A 258 11.63 -2.18 11.08
C VAL A 258 10.74 -1.13 10.42
N ASP A 259 10.72 -1.14 9.09
CA ASP A 259 9.87 -0.29 8.26
C ASP A 259 8.77 -1.14 7.62
N ILE A 260 7.50 -0.85 7.92
CA ILE A 260 6.33 -1.49 7.31
C ILE A 260 5.60 -0.45 6.47
N LYS A 261 5.49 -0.66 5.15
CA LYS A 261 5.06 0.36 4.20
C LYS A 261 4.07 -0.20 3.18
N ASN A 262 3.01 0.54 2.88
CA ASN A 262 2.04 0.20 1.82
C ASN A 262 1.52 -1.25 1.92
N CYS A 263 1.20 -1.70 3.13
CA CYS A 263 0.68 -3.04 3.39
C CYS A 263 -0.81 -3.00 3.71
N GLU A 264 -1.49 -4.09 3.40
CA GLU A 264 -2.90 -4.28 3.72
C GLU A 264 -3.08 -5.53 4.61
N PHE A 265 -4.00 -5.46 5.56
CA PHE A 265 -4.27 -6.51 6.54
C PHE A 265 -5.77 -6.80 6.60
N ILE A 266 -6.17 -8.00 6.22
CA ILE A 266 -7.59 -8.37 6.06
C ILE A 266 -7.92 -9.60 6.92
N ASN A 267 -8.97 -9.47 7.74
CA ASN A 267 -9.62 -10.57 8.48
C ASN A 267 -8.72 -11.40 9.40
N LEU A 268 -7.58 -10.87 9.83
CA LEU A 268 -6.64 -11.57 10.72
C LEU A 268 -7.27 -11.88 12.08
N GLY A 269 -7.13 -13.12 12.56
CA GLY A 269 -7.72 -13.54 13.84
C GLY A 269 -7.29 -12.70 15.06
N GLY A 270 -5.99 -12.41 15.20
CA GLY A 270 -5.44 -11.54 16.25
C GLY A 270 -5.38 -10.07 15.82
N GLY A 271 -4.35 -9.67 15.07
CA GLY A 271 -4.18 -8.29 14.62
C GLY A 271 -3.21 -8.16 13.46
N ALA A 272 -3.02 -6.93 12.98
CA ALA A 272 -2.09 -6.65 11.89
C ALA A 272 -0.63 -6.81 12.36
N ILE A 273 -0.25 -6.06 13.39
CA ILE A 273 1.14 -5.96 13.82
C ILE A 273 1.21 -6.08 15.33
N LYS A 274 2.06 -6.99 15.83
CA LYS A 274 2.46 -7.02 17.24
C LYS A 274 3.96 -6.85 17.35
N THR A 275 4.39 -5.95 18.22
CA THR A 275 5.80 -5.80 18.57
C THR A 275 6.00 -5.98 20.07
N VAL A 276 7.05 -6.73 20.42
CA VAL A 276 7.45 -7.01 21.78
C VAL A 276 8.97 -6.87 21.89
N ARG A 277 9.48 -6.48 23.07
CA ARG A 277 10.91 -6.38 23.41
C ARG A 277 11.72 -5.44 22.49
N GLN A 278 12.38 -4.43 23.06
CA GLN A 278 13.34 -3.52 22.38
C GLN A 278 13.18 -3.38 20.86
N SER A 279 12.09 -2.75 20.43
CA SER A 279 11.74 -2.64 19.02
C SER A 279 11.53 -1.20 18.60
N HIS A 280 12.09 -0.81 17.46
CA HIS A 280 11.86 0.47 16.81
C HIS A 280 11.12 0.21 15.51
N LEU A 281 9.88 0.65 15.44
CA LEU A 281 8.97 0.31 14.36
C LEU A 281 8.42 1.57 13.69
N ASN A 282 8.66 1.72 12.39
CA ASN A 282 8.04 2.76 11.58
C ASN A 282 7.03 2.12 10.63
N VAL A 283 5.78 2.57 10.69
CA VAL A 283 4.69 2.09 9.86
C VAL A 283 4.15 3.26 9.05
N TYR A 284 3.98 3.05 7.75
CA TYR A 284 3.54 4.06 6.81
C TYR A 284 2.45 3.51 5.90
N SER A 285 1.36 4.26 5.80
CA SER A 285 0.33 4.09 4.76
C SER A 285 -0.22 2.66 4.71
N ILE A 286 -0.53 2.09 5.88
CA ILE A 286 -1.14 0.76 5.97
C ILE A 286 -2.67 0.84 6.07
N TYR A 287 -3.33 -0.21 5.60
CA TYR A 287 -4.78 -0.42 5.73
C TYR A 287 -5.05 -1.71 6.49
N ALA A 288 -5.76 -1.64 7.62
CA ALA A 288 -6.16 -2.82 8.39
C ALA A 288 -7.67 -2.86 8.53
N PHE A 289 -8.30 -3.94 8.06
CA PHE A 289 -9.75 -4.09 8.04
C PHE A 289 -10.19 -5.46 8.56
N GLY A 290 -11.21 -5.46 9.42
CA GLY A 290 -11.86 -6.70 9.88
C GLY A 290 -10.97 -7.60 10.75
N CYS A 291 -9.80 -7.12 11.16
CA CYS A 291 -8.87 -7.85 12.00
C CYS A 291 -9.36 -7.92 13.46
N GLY A 292 -8.93 -8.94 14.21
CA GLY A 292 -9.27 -9.11 15.62
C GLY A 292 -10.64 -9.69 15.91
N LYS A 293 -11.30 -10.29 14.90
CA LYS A 293 -12.66 -10.82 15.05
C LYS A 293 -12.76 -12.16 15.79
N ARG A 294 -11.63 -12.83 16.08
CA ARG A 294 -11.62 -14.25 16.51
C ARG A 294 -11.02 -14.52 17.89
N VAL A 295 -10.87 -13.49 18.69
CA VAL A 295 -10.45 -13.61 20.09
C VAL A 295 -11.71 -13.81 20.94
N GLU A 296 -12.19 -15.05 21.05
CA GLU A 296 -13.30 -15.35 21.96
C GLU A 296 -12.85 -15.08 23.40
N PHE A 297 -13.59 -14.22 24.10
CA PHE A 297 -13.37 -13.90 25.51
C PHE A 297 -13.59 -15.17 26.34
N ARG A 298 -12.51 -15.82 26.78
CA ARG A 298 -12.65 -16.81 27.85
C ARG A 298 -13.11 -16.08 29.10
N ASN A 299 -14.30 -16.45 29.58
CA ASN A 299 -14.96 -15.98 30.79
C ASN A 299 -14.00 -15.38 31.84
N ASN A 300 -14.23 -14.09 32.16
CA ASN A 300 -13.71 -13.32 33.30
C ASN A 300 -12.27 -12.75 33.24
N ASP A 301 -11.44 -13.02 32.23
CA ASP A 301 -10.21 -12.23 32.03
C ASP A 301 -10.54 -11.00 31.16
N VAL A 302 -11.07 -9.98 31.83
CA VAL A 302 -11.55 -8.69 31.26
C VAL A 302 -10.42 -7.85 30.63
N ASP A 303 -9.17 -8.32 30.68
CA ASP A 303 -7.97 -7.58 30.27
C ASP A 303 -7.23 -8.18 29.07
N ILE A 304 -7.93 -8.66 28.04
CA ILE A 304 -7.21 -9.04 26.82
C ILE A 304 -6.87 -7.76 26.03
N GLU A 305 -5.76 -7.14 26.43
CA GLU A 305 -5.15 -5.93 25.88
C GLU A 305 -4.60 -6.12 24.45
N ASN A 306 -5.39 -6.64 23.52
CA ASN A 306 -4.94 -6.85 22.15
C ASN A 306 -5.31 -5.67 21.25
N GLY A 307 -4.27 -5.01 20.72
CA GLY A 307 -4.40 -4.09 19.61
C GLY A 307 -4.37 -4.79 18.25
N ILE A 308 -4.94 -4.17 17.22
CA ILE A 308 -4.68 -4.50 15.82
C ILE A 308 -3.25 -4.10 15.47
N ILE A 309 -2.86 -2.91 15.90
CA ILE A 309 -1.46 -2.55 16.09
C ILE A 309 -1.19 -2.59 17.59
N HIS A 310 -0.34 -3.53 18.01
CA HIS A 310 -0.05 -3.82 19.40
C HIS A 310 1.43 -3.58 19.69
N ILE A 311 1.73 -2.65 20.59
CA ILE A 311 3.06 -2.51 21.19
C ILE A 311 3.02 -2.96 22.64
N ASP A 312 3.75 -4.02 22.93
CA ASP A 312 3.83 -4.60 24.26
C ASP A 312 5.14 -4.20 24.94
N ARG A 313 5.05 -3.75 26.19
CA ARG A 313 6.20 -3.46 27.05
C ARG A 313 6.26 -4.46 28.19
N LYS A 314 6.39 -5.74 27.85
CA LYS A 314 6.67 -6.79 28.84
C LYS A 314 7.97 -6.59 29.62
N ASN A 315 8.83 -5.64 29.24
CA ASN A 315 10.13 -5.41 29.87
C ASN A 315 10.50 -3.91 29.90
N THR A 316 11.43 -3.53 30.77
CA THR A 316 11.85 -2.14 31.08
C THR A 316 12.47 -1.37 29.91
N PHE A 317 12.47 -1.92 28.71
CA PHE A 317 13.19 -1.36 27.59
C PHE A 317 12.34 -0.40 26.75
N SER A 318 13.02 0.42 25.94
CA SER A 318 12.41 1.41 25.04
C SER A 318 11.98 0.79 23.72
N ASN A 319 10.68 0.53 23.57
CA ASN A 319 10.10 0.40 22.23
C ASN A 319 9.73 1.80 21.73
N THR A 320 9.94 2.06 20.45
CA THR A 320 9.48 3.28 19.81
C THR A 320 8.63 2.90 18.60
N MET A 321 7.53 3.61 18.39
CA MET A 321 6.70 3.43 17.20
C MET A 321 6.32 4.75 16.57
N SER A 322 6.38 4.78 15.25
CA SER A 322 5.85 5.85 14.41
C SER A 322 4.80 5.26 13.48
N LEU A 323 3.54 5.69 13.60
CA LEU A 323 2.47 5.36 12.66
C LEU A 323 2.15 6.60 11.84
N ASN A 324 2.20 6.48 10.52
CA ASN A 324 1.98 7.58 9.59
C ASN A 324 0.94 7.16 8.55
N GLU A 325 -0.11 7.94 8.39
CA GLU A 325 -1.14 7.76 7.35
C GLU A 325 -1.80 6.36 7.38
N CYS A 326 -1.94 5.78 8.56
CA CYS A 326 -2.52 4.44 8.72
C CYS A 326 -4.05 4.53 8.84
N TYR A 327 -4.77 3.60 8.23
CA TYR A 327 -6.23 3.46 8.36
C TYR A 327 -6.58 2.10 8.96
N ILE A 328 -7.35 2.11 10.05
CA ILE A 328 -7.76 0.92 10.80
C ILE A 328 -9.28 0.94 10.97
N SER A 329 -9.98 -0.10 10.53
CA SER A 329 -11.45 -0.13 10.59
C SER A 329 -12.04 -1.51 10.88
N ASN A 330 -13.24 -1.51 11.48
CA ASN A 330 -14.10 -2.67 11.67
C ASN A 330 -13.47 -3.79 12.51
N CYS A 331 -12.76 -3.42 13.57
CA CYS A 331 -12.07 -4.34 14.47
C CYS A 331 -12.93 -4.62 15.71
N SER A 332 -13.87 -5.54 15.54
CA SER A 332 -15.04 -5.71 16.40
C SER A 332 -14.76 -6.00 17.88
N TYR A 333 -13.65 -6.66 18.20
CA TYR A 333 -13.34 -7.11 19.57
C TYR A 333 -11.99 -6.63 20.11
N ASN A 334 -11.21 -5.92 19.29
CA ASN A 334 -9.86 -5.49 19.65
C ASN A 334 -9.75 -3.97 19.68
N THR A 335 -8.71 -3.50 20.37
CA THR A 335 -8.32 -2.10 20.30
C THR A 335 -7.74 -1.81 18.90
N GLY A 336 -8.11 -0.72 18.24
CA GLY A 336 -7.49 -0.33 16.97
C GLY A 336 -5.98 -0.16 17.13
N ILE A 337 -5.57 0.78 17.98
CA ILE A 337 -4.16 0.98 18.35
C ILE A 337 -3.98 0.77 19.84
N TYR A 338 -3.24 -0.28 20.23
CA TYR A 338 -2.81 -0.51 21.61
C TYR A 338 -1.30 -0.27 21.72
N ALA A 339 -0.92 0.66 22.59
CA ALA A 339 0.48 1.06 22.68
C ALA A 339 0.89 1.31 24.14
N ALA A 340 1.49 0.30 24.77
CA ALA A 340 2.14 0.42 26.06
C ALA A 340 3.64 0.62 25.83
N THR A 341 4.13 1.87 25.69
CA THR A 341 5.57 2.09 25.40
C THR A 341 6.14 3.46 25.80
N HIS A 342 7.46 3.61 25.66
CA HIS A 342 8.26 4.78 26.00
C HIS A 342 8.17 5.97 25.03
N ALA A 343 7.85 5.76 23.75
CA ALA A 343 7.62 6.84 22.79
C ALA A 343 6.72 6.37 21.63
N ILE A 344 5.69 7.15 21.32
CA ILE A 344 4.74 6.86 20.24
C ILE A 344 4.54 8.14 19.44
N ARG A 345 4.58 8.04 18.11
CA ARG A 345 4.19 9.11 17.19
C ARG A 345 3.08 8.60 16.29
N LEU A 346 1.93 9.25 16.31
CA LEU A 346 0.82 8.99 15.39
C LEU A 346 0.63 10.22 14.51
N ASN A 347 0.72 10.10 13.19
CA ASN A 347 0.57 11.21 12.25
C ASN A 347 -0.43 10.86 11.16
N GLY A 348 -1.50 11.64 11.01
CA GLY A 348 -2.46 11.48 9.92
C GLY A 348 -3.17 10.13 9.90
N CYS A 349 -3.32 9.48 11.06
CA CYS A 349 -3.94 8.15 11.15
C CYS A 349 -5.47 8.26 11.29
N SER A 350 -6.19 7.22 10.91
CA SER A 350 -7.63 7.11 11.06
C SER A 350 -7.98 5.75 11.68
N VAL A 351 -8.78 5.76 12.74
CA VAL A 351 -9.24 4.54 13.41
C VAL A 351 -10.74 4.64 13.64
N GLU A 352 -11.48 3.65 13.15
CA GLU A 352 -12.93 3.67 13.22
C GLU A 352 -13.56 2.30 13.47
N SER A 353 -14.78 2.26 14.00
CA SER A 353 -15.56 1.02 14.13
C SER A 353 -14.83 -0.12 14.88
N CYS A 354 -13.93 0.24 15.81
CA CYS A 354 -13.20 -0.70 16.65
C CYS A 354 -13.83 -0.78 18.04
N HIS A 355 -13.51 -1.82 18.81
CA HIS A 355 -14.00 -1.95 20.19
C HIS A 355 -13.50 -0.82 21.08
N THR A 356 -12.17 -0.63 21.10
CA THR A 356 -11.54 0.60 21.60
C THR A 356 -10.77 1.23 20.45
N LEU A 357 -10.85 2.53 20.21
CA LEU A 357 -10.15 3.12 19.05
C LEU A 357 -8.65 3.28 19.36
N LEU A 358 -8.32 3.93 20.47
CA LEU A 358 -6.95 4.18 20.90
C LEU A 358 -6.76 3.87 22.38
N ARG A 359 -5.78 3.02 22.71
CA ARG A 359 -5.33 2.81 24.09
C ARG A 359 -3.82 3.02 24.20
N ILE A 360 -3.42 3.88 25.14
CA ILE A 360 -2.02 4.19 25.40
C ILE A 360 -1.69 3.94 26.87
N GLY A 361 -0.64 3.16 27.08
CA GLY A 361 -0.18 2.72 28.40
C GLY A 361 -0.97 1.55 28.98
N ASP A 362 -0.48 1.07 30.11
CA ASP A 362 -0.94 -0.14 30.81
C ASP A 362 -0.95 0.11 32.34
N SER A 363 -1.37 -0.88 33.12
CA SER A 363 -1.44 -0.77 34.58
C SER A 363 -0.08 -0.83 35.29
N LEU A 364 0.97 -1.30 34.61
CA LEU A 364 2.25 -1.69 35.23
C LEU A 364 3.38 -0.68 34.99
N THR A 365 3.33 0.07 33.89
CA THR A 365 4.43 0.90 33.42
C THR A 365 3.98 2.27 32.96
N THR A 366 4.81 3.28 33.21
CA THR A 366 4.50 4.65 32.73
C THR A 366 4.92 4.83 31.28
N SER A 367 3.96 5.05 30.38
CA SER A 367 4.24 5.42 28.99
C SER A 367 4.58 6.91 28.88
N ARG A 368 5.54 7.28 28.03
CA ARG A 368 6.07 8.65 27.94
C ARG A 368 6.20 9.13 26.50
N SER A 369 6.44 10.42 26.31
CA SER A 369 6.83 11.02 25.02
C SER A 369 5.90 10.64 23.86
N ILE A 370 4.60 10.84 24.07
CA ILE A 370 3.57 10.49 23.09
C ILE A 370 3.13 11.73 22.33
N THR A 371 3.20 11.68 21.01
CA THR A 371 2.69 12.72 20.13
C THR A 371 1.67 12.13 19.16
N VAL A 372 0.50 12.74 19.13
CA VAL A 372 -0.59 12.38 18.22
C VAL A 372 -0.95 13.62 17.40
N ASN A 373 -0.82 13.55 16.08
CA ASN A 373 -1.04 14.65 15.16
C ASN A 373 -2.01 14.24 14.06
N GLY A 374 -3.11 14.97 13.90
CA GLY A 374 -4.04 14.71 12.78
C GLY A 374 -4.69 13.34 12.84
N LEU A 375 -4.99 12.83 14.03
CA LEU A 375 -5.66 11.55 14.22
C LEU A 375 -7.18 11.73 14.04
N TYR A 376 -7.83 10.80 13.35
CA TYR A 376 -9.28 10.74 13.19
C TYR A 376 -9.81 9.49 13.91
N LEU A 377 -10.65 9.68 14.92
CA LEU A 377 -11.26 8.60 15.70
C LEU A 377 -12.78 8.64 15.55
N GLU A 378 -13.41 7.55 15.10
CA GLU A 378 -14.87 7.51 14.90
C GLU A 378 -15.54 6.17 15.28
N ASN A 379 -16.77 6.23 15.81
CA ASN A 379 -17.63 5.07 16.05
C ASN A 379 -16.95 3.97 16.90
N ALA A 380 -16.53 4.29 18.13
CA ALA A 380 -16.10 3.23 19.03
C ALA A 380 -17.30 2.37 19.42
N ARG A 381 -17.08 1.07 19.63
CA ARG A 381 -18.13 0.22 20.21
C ARG A 381 -18.17 0.30 21.72
N THR A 382 -17.03 0.58 22.34
CA THR A 382 -16.91 0.66 23.79
C THR A 382 -16.14 1.91 24.18
N ASN A 383 -14.83 1.99 23.93
CA ASN A 383 -14.06 3.17 24.37
C ASN A 383 -13.47 3.94 23.19
N GLY A 384 -13.71 5.25 23.11
CA GLY A 384 -12.97 6.11 22.18
C GLY A 384 -11.46 6.11 22.48
N ILE A 385 -11.07 6.62 23.65
CA ILE A 385 -9.66 6.70 24.08
C ILE A 385 -9.52 6.13 25.49
N VAL A 386 -8.46 5.34 25.71
CA VAL A 386 -8.03 4.90 27.03
C VAL A 386 -6.58 5.32 27.25
N LEU A 387 -6.31 6.18 28.24
CA LEU A 387 -4.96 6.50 28.69
C LEU A 387 -4.74 5.95 30.08
N GLN A 388 -3.69 5.16 30.27
CA GLN A 388 -3.38 4.54 31.55
C GLN A 388 -1.91 4.71 31.89
N ASN A 389 -1.62 5.28 33.07
CA ASN A 389 -0.26 5.55 33.53
C ASN A 389 0.60 6.30 32.48
N VAL A 390 0.04 7.30 31.79
CA VAL A 390 0.80 8.05 30.77
C VAL A 390 1.39 9.34 31.31
N SER A 391 2.51 9.79 30.75
CA SER A 391 3.13 11.07 31.09
C SER A 391 3.68 11.79 29.86
N GLY A 392 3.30 13.05 29.64
CA GLY A 392 3.79 13.84 28.51
C GLY A 392 3.17 13.38 27.20
N VAL A 393 1.83 13.42 27.15
CA VAL A 393 1.03 13.09 25.96
C VAL A 393 0.56 14.40 25.34
N THR A 394 0.71 14.54 24.03
CA THR A 394 0.23 15.72 23.28
C THR A 394 -0.60 15.25 22.10
N PHE A 395 -1.87 15.68 22.06
CA PHE A 395 -2.77 15.54 20.93
C PHE A 395 -2.84 16.88 20.19
N ASN A 396 -2.63 16.86 18.88
CA ASN A 396 -2.70 18.03 18.01
C ASN A 396 -3.65 17.73 16.85
N ASN A 397 -4.57 18.66 16.54
CA ASN A 397 -5.47 18.56 15.38
C ASN A 397 -6.19 17.21 15.30
N THR A 398 -6.61 16.67 16.44
CA THR A 398 -7.23 15.34 16.53
C THR A 398 -8.75 15.48 16.60
N TYR A 399 -9.44 14.65 15.84
CA TYR A 399 -10.89 14.62 15.76
C TYR A 399 -11.45 13.35 16.41
N PHE A 400 -12.46 13.51 17.26
CA PHE A 400 -13.12 12.45 17.99
C PHE A 400 -14.63 12.51 17.74
N ASN A 401 -15.16 11.51 17.04
CA ASN A 401 -16.60 11.33 16.84
C ASN A 401 -17.02 9.96 17.32
N ASP A 402 -17.08 9.80 18.63
CA ASP A 402 -17.58 8.56 19.21
C ASP A 402 -19.10 8.65 19.32
N SER A 403 -19.80 8.12 18.32
CA SER A 403 -21.27 8.06 18.33
C SER A 403 -21.81 6.78 18.97
N GLY A 404 -20.94 5.98 19.62
CA GLY A 404 -21.25 4.67 20.17
C GLY A 404 -22.61 4.62 20.87
N ASP A 405 -23.38 3.56 20.58
CA ASP A 405 -24.76 3.36 21.05
C ASP A 405 -24.89 3.30 22.57
N ASP A 406 -23.76 3.20 23.28
CA ASP A 406 -23.71 2.87 24.70
C ASP A 406 -23.14 4.06 25.49
N THR A 407 -24.05 4.90 26.00
CA THR A 407 -23.77 6.21 26.60
C THR A 407 -22.94 6.18 27.90
N GLU A 408 -22.67 5.00 28.46
CA GLU A 408 -21.85 4.84 29.66
C GLU A 408 -20.34 4.79 29.38
N TYR A 409 -19.94 4.58 28.13
CA TYR A 409 -18.54 4.31 27.81
C TYR A 409 -17.90 5.50 27.13
N SER A 410 -17.12 6.20 27.93
CA SER A 410 -16.54 7.47 27.59
C SER A 410 -15.03 7.42 27.81
N HIS A 411 -14.29 8.35 27.19
CA HIS A 411 -12.83 8.39 27.24
C HIS A 411 -12.31 8.18 28.67
N LYS A 412 -11.47 7.15 28.88
CA LYS A 412 -10.99 6.76 30.21
C LYS A 412 -9.55 7.20 30.43
N PHE A 413 -9.32 8.01 31.46
CA PHE A 413 -7.99 8.47 31.84
C PHE A 413 -7.66 8.02 33.27
N THR A 414 -6.62 7.19 33.41
CA THR A 414 -6.18 6.68 34.72
C THR A 414 -4.71 7.04 34.96
N ASN A 415 -4.40 7.70 36.09
CA ASN A 415 -3.03 8.09 36.48
C ASN A 415 -2.25 8.86 35.40
N CYS A 416 -2.89 9.81 34.73
CA CYS A 416 -2.31 10.58 33.63
C CYS A 416 -1.62 11.86 34.12
N ARG A 417 -0.45 12.20 33.55
CA ARG A 417 0.30 13.43 33.85
C ARG A 417 0.70 14.19 32.59
N ASN A 418 0.59 15.52 32.62
CA ASN A 418 1.00 16.40 31.51
C ASN A 418 0.39 15.97 30.16
N VAL A 419 -0.95 15.84 30.12
CA VAL A 419 -1.70 15.55 28.89
C VAL A 419 -2.16 16.87 28.29
N LYS A 420 -1.84 17.11 27.02
CA LYS A 420 -2.21 18.34 26.31
C LYS A 420 -3.05 18.02 25.09
N PHE A 421 -4.11 18.78 24.90
CA PHE A 421 -4.94 18.78 23.69
C PHE A 421 -4.83 20.16 23.05
N ASN A 422 -4.36 20.20 21.80
CA ASN A 422 -4.22 21.42 21.03
C ASN A 422 -5.07 21.34 19.77
N SER A 423 -5.99 22.27 19.58
CA SER A 423 -6.91 22.33 18.43
C SER A 423 -7.62 20.99 18.16
N CYS A 424 -8.12 20.34 19.21
CA CYS A 424 -8.80 19.05 19.11
C CYS A 424 -10.33 19.21 19.16
N ASP A 425 -11.06 18.38 18.43
CA ASP A 425 -12.52 18.31 18.48
C ASP A 425 -12.93 17.02 19.18
N LEU A 426 -13.37 17.12 20.44
CA LEU A 426 -13.54 15.99 21.36
C LEU A 426 -14.93 15.32 21.28
N GLY A 427 -15.81 15.80 20.41
CA GLY A 427 -17.20 15.32 20.37
C GLY A 427 -17.98 15.69 21.64
N VAL A 428 -19.12 15.04 21.89
CA VAL A 428 -20.02 15.36 23.03
C VAL A 428 -19.89 14.39 24.21
N ASN A 429 -19.00 13.40 24.14
CA ASN A 429 -18.93 12.36 25.16
C ASN A 429 -18.09 12.83 26.35
N PRO A 430 -18.53 12.55 27.60
CA PRO A 430 -17.83 12.98 28.79
C PRO A 430 -16.46 12.30 28.96
N PHE A 431 -15.56 12.86 29.76
CA PHE A 431 -14.33 12.18 30.17
C PHE A 431 -14.54 11.47 31.51
N SER A 432 -14.22 10.19 31.58
CA SER A 432 -14.08 9.46 32.85
C SER A 432 -12.64 9.52 33.32
N VAL A 433 -12.43 9.95 34.55
CA VAL A 433 -11.10 10.17 35.12
C VAL A 433 -10.98 9.41 36.44
N GLU A 434 -9.93 8.60 36.56
CA GLU A 434 -9.62 7.83 37.76
C GLU A 434 -8.17 8.10 38.24
N GLY A 435 -8.00 8.40 39.53
CA GLY A 435 -6.68 8.56 40.15
C GLY A 435 -6.08 9.98 40.11
N PRO A 436 -4.87 10.17 40.67
CA PRO A 436 -4.21 11.48 40.75
C PRO A 436 -3.90 12.02 39.35
N MET A 437 -4.58 13.10 38.99
CA MET A 437 -4.26 13.87 37.79
C MET A 437 -3.40 15.08 38.14
N SER A 438 -2.37 15.31 37.35
CA SER A 438 -1.67 16.58 37.32
C SER A 438 -1.56 17.06 35.87
N ASN A 439 -2.10 18.24 35.58
CA ASN A 439 -1.94 18.97 34.32
C ASN A 439 -2.55 18.29 33.08
N ILE A 440 -3.88 18.10 33.04
CA ILE A 440 -4.57 18.03 31.74
C ILE A 440 -4.82 19.46 31.26
N GLN A 441 -4.39 19.78 30.04
CA GLN A 441 -4.51 21.10 29.44
C GLN A 441 -5.25 20.98 28.10
N PHE A 442 -6.22 21.86 27.91
CA PHE A 442 -6.88 22.10 26.63
C PHE A 442 -6.51 23.51 26.20
N ASP A 443 -6.14 23.71 24.94
CA ASP A 443 -5.96 25.05 24.39
C ASP A 443 -7.32 25.70 24.04
N GLU A 444 -7.28 26.99 23.72
CA GLU A 444 -8.47 27.79 23.38
C GLU A 444 -9.18 27.35 22.09
N ASN A 445 -8.53 26.52 21.27
CA ASN A 445 -9.06 26.05 19.99
C ASN A 445 -9.76 24.69 20.10
N CYS A 446 -9.76 24.06 21.28
CA CYS A 446 -10.44 22.79 21.50
C CYS A 446 -11.97 22.94 21.54
N ARG A 447 -12.70 22.01 20.91
CA ARG A 447 -14.18 21.98 20.85
C ARG A 447 -14.75 20.73 21.53
N GLY A 448 -16.01 20.80 21.95
CA GLY A 448 -16.74 19.67 22.53
C GLY A 448 -16.38 19.31 23.97
N VAL A 449 -15.54 20.11 24.64
CA VAL A 449 -15.05 19.75 25.98
C VAL A 449 -16.15 19.97 27.03
N LEU A 450 -16.86 18.91 27.41
CA LEU A 450 -17.66 18.94 28.64
C LEU A 450 -16.71 18.82 29.84
N PRO A 451 -16.88 19.64 30.90
CA PRO A 451 -16.07 19.52 32.10
C PRO A 451 -16.24 18.11 32.69
N PRO A 452 -15.14 17.43 33.09
CA PRO A 452 -15.23 16.12 33.71
C PRO A 452 -16.09 16.21 34.97
N GLN A 453 -17.15 15.40 35.04
CA GLN A 453 -18.02 15.39 36.21
C GLN A 453 -17.26 14.78 37.41
N GLY A 454 -17.21 15.50 38.53
CA GLY A 454 -16.72 14.95 39.81
C GLY A 454 -15.28 15.28 40.22
N ILE A 455 -14.55 16.17 39.53
CA ILE A 455 -13.17 16.52 39.92
C ILE A 455 -13.12 17.88 40.64
N SER A 456 -12.91 17.87 41.95
CA SER A 456 -12.55 19.06 42.72
C SER A 456 -11.09 19.43 42.46
N GLY A 457 -10.81 20.53 41.75
CA GLY A 457 -9.45 21.03 41.51
C GLY A 457 -9.09 21.39 40.08
N PHE A 458 -10.04 21.31 39.13
CA PHE A 458 -9.83 21.87 37.79
C PHE A 458 -9.82 23.40 37.84
N ASN A 459 -8.84 24.01 37.16
CA ASN A 459 -8.78 25.47 37.01
C ASN A 459 -9.81 25.88 35.94
N ASP A 460 -10.96 26.41 36.36
CA ASP A 460 -12.12 26.80 35.52
C ASP A 460 -11.84 27.86 34.43
N LYS A 461 -10.61 28.35 34.28
CA LYS A 461 -10.29 29.52 33.44
C LYS A 461 -10.42 29.33 31.92
N HIS A 462 -10.64 28.12 31.42
CA HIS A 462 -10.67 27.83 29.99
C HIS A 462 -11.91 27.08 29.47
N PHE A 463 -12.95 26.90 30.28
CA PHE A 463 -14.19 26.27 29.81
C PHE A 463 -15.21 27.32 29.36
N ILE A 464 -15.61 27.28 28.09
CA ILE A 464 -16.76 28.04 27.59
C ILE A 464 -18.01 27.44 28.25
N LYS A 465 -18.67 28.20 29.12
CA LYS A 465 -19.92 27.77 29.79
C LYS A 465 -21.01 27.50 28.75
N HIS A 466 -21.39 26.23 28.62
CA HIS A 466 -22.44 25.74 27.71
C HIS A 466 -23.88 26.09 28.15
N ASN A 467 -24.08 27.17 28.93
CA ASN A 467 -25.34 27.45 29.63
C ASN A 467 -26.40 28.25 28.84
N GLU A 468 -26.21 28.51 27.54
CA GLU A 468 -27.19 29.30 26.75
C GLU A 468 -28.04 28.50 25.76
N PHE A 469 -28.05 27.14 25.80
CA PHE A 469 -28.82 26.33 24.84
C PHE A 469 -29.96 25.47 25.44
N ASN A 470 -30.27 25.59 26.73
CA ASN A 470 -31.29 24.77 27.41
C ASN A 470 -32.75 25.24 27.26
N SER A 471 -33.15 25.71 26.08
CA SER A 471 -34.58 25.85 25.76
C SER A 471 -34.84 25.56 24.29
N LEU A 472 -35.13 24.30 23.96
CA LEU A 472 -36.13 23.86 22.96
C LEU A 472 -36.07 22.34 22.84
N GLY A 473 -37.19 21.69 23.16
CA GLY A 473 -37.32 20.24 23.18
C GLY A 473 -37.60 19.60 21.80
N VAL A 474 -37.14 18.35 21.69
CA VAL A 474 -37.62 17.23 20.86
C VAL A 474 -37.36 17.26 19.34
N GLY A 475 -36.58 16.26 18.86
CA GLY A 475 -36.55 15.79 17.46
C GLY A 475 -35.15 15.51 16.90
N LEU A 476 -34.67 14.27 16.99
CA LEU A 476 -33.32 13.80 16.65
C LEU A 476 -32.93 13.89 15.16
N ALA A 477 -31.84 14.60 14.88
CA ALA A 477 -30.83 14.29 13.85
C ALA A 477 -29.49 14.95 14.28
N LYS A 478 -28.49 14.14 14.69
CA LYS A 478 -27.20 14.61 15.21
C LYS A 478 -26.32 15.14 14.06
N ASN A 479 -25.78 16.35 14.21
CA ASN A 479 -25.16 17.16 13.14
C ASN A 479 -23.89 17.84 13.65
N LEU A 480 -22.79 17.85 12.87
CA LEU A 480 -21.53 18.56 13.18
C LEU A 480 -21.46 19.96 12.56
N ILE A 481 -20.69 20.87 13.19
CA ILE A 481 -20.62 22.31 12.87
C ILE A 481 -19.15 22.76 12.87
N ALA A 482 -18.72 23.57 11.88
CA ALA A 482 -17.41 24.24 11.86
C ALA A 482 -17.56 25.77 11.66
N ASN A 483 -16.71 26.58 12.30
CA ASN A 483 -16.78 28.06 12.28
C ASN A 483 -15.84 28.70 11.23
N SER A 484 -15.93 30.03 11.07
CA SER A 484 -15.24 30.79 10.03
C SER A 484 -13.71 30.90 10.19
N GLU A 485 -13.15 30.61 11.37
CA GLU A 485 -11.71 30.77 11.63
C GLU A 485 -10.90 29.56 11.15
N ASP A 486 -11.49 28.35 11.17
CA ASP A 486 -10.91 27.13 10.58
C ASP A 486 -10.62 27.29 9.07
N ILE A 487 -11.40 28.17 8.41
CA ILE A 487 -11.35 28.39 6.96
C ILE A 487 -10.21 29.35 6.60
N ALA A 488 -9.90 30.34 7.45
CA ALA A 488 -8.82 31.30 7.19
C ALA A 488 -7.43 30.62 7.23
N ALA A 489 -7.25 29.63 8.09
CA ALA A 489 -6.04 28.80 8.14
C ALA A 489 -5.85 27.93 6.87
N TRP A 490 -6.91 27.70 6.08
CA TRP A 490 -6.90 26.84 4.89
C TRP A 490 -6.81 27.59 3.55
N GLN A 491 -7.03 28.90 3.54
CA GLN A 491 -6.99 29.74 2.33
C GLN A 491 -5.58 30.07 1.82
N GLY A 492 -4.53 29.75 2.59
CA GLY A 492 -3.14 30.12 2.28
C GLY A 492 -2.49 29.43 1.06
N ASN A 493 -3.12 28.42 0.46
CA ASN A 493 -2.57 27.65 -0.67
C ASN A 493 -3.60 27.42 -1.81
N ALA A 494 -4.41 28.42 -2.15
CA ALA A 494 -5.36 28.32 -3.25
C ALA A 494 -4.66 28.42 -4.62
N VAL A 495 -4.67 27.34 -5.41
CA VAL A 495 -4.41 27.40 -6.86
C VAL A 495 -5.75 27.61 -7.55
N ILE A 496 -5.95 28.80 -8.13
CA ILE A 496 -7.09 29.09 -9.00
C ILE A 496 -6.83 28.44 -10.36
N THR A 497 -7.46 27.31 -10.65
CA THR A 497 -7.43 26.72 -12.00
C THR A 497 -8.55 27.30 -12.87
N LYS A 498 -8.23 27.67 -14.11
CA LYS A 498 -9.21 28.06 -15.14
C LYS A 498 -10.00 26.83 -15.63
N GLU A 499 -11.14 27.06 -16.29
CA GLU A 499 -11.94 26.01 -16.95
C GLU A 499 -11.08 25.11 -17.87
N ASN A 500 -11.33 23.79 -17.83
CA ASN A 500 -10.77 22.73 -18.70
C ASN A 500 -9.40 22.10 -18.37
N ASN A 501 -8.94 22.10 -17.12
CA ASN A 501 -7.73 21.33 -16.73
C ASN A 501 -8.07 19.94 -16.12
N PHE A 502 -7.28 18.92 -16.49
CA PHE A 502 -7.27 17.57 -15.92
C PHE A 502 -6.08 17.41 -14.95
N LEU A 503 -6.23 16.63 -13.88
CA LEU A 503 -5.17 16.35 -12.89
C LEU A 503 -5.22 14.87 -12.44
N GLU A 504 -4.06 14.27 -12.19
CA GLU A 504 -3.84 12.82 -12.03
C GLU A 504 -3.43 12.42 -10.59
N GLY A 505 -3.97 11.29 -10.07
CA GLY A 505 -3.54 10.62 -8.82
C GLY A 505 -4.22 11.09 -7.51
N LYS A 506 -4.40 10.19 -6.50
CA LYS A 506 -5.11 10.40 -5.20
C LYS A 506 -5.41 11.86 -4.85
N VAL A 507 -6.59 12.34 -5.26
CA VAL A 507 -6.91 13.76 -5.20
C VAL A 507 -7.76 14.07 -3.97
N SER A 508 -7.19 14.73 -2.97
CA SER A 508 -7.97 15.58 -2.05
C SER A 508 -7.95 17.02 -2.58
N ASN A 509 -8.88 17.39 -3.46
CA ASN A 509 -8.94 18.75 -4.00
C ASN A 509 -9.90 19.62 -3.20
N LEU A 510 -9.41 20.76 -2.72
CA LEU A 510 -10.24 21.83 -2.19
C LEU A 510 -10.83 22.63 -3.36
N VAL A 511 -11.94 22.15 -3.94
CA VAL A 511 -12.76 22.98 -4.84
C VAL A 511 -13.88 23.58 -4.02
N THR A 512 -13.73 24.80 -3.50
CA THR A 512 -14.86 25.58 -2.98
C THR A 512 -15.59 26.19 -4.15
N LYS A 513 -16.76 25.66 -4.49
CA LYS A 513 -17.63 26.22 -5.54
C LYS A 513 -18.98 26.58 -4.94
N THR A 514 -19.36 27.85 -5.09
CA THR A 514 -20.76 28.25 -4.89
C THR A 514 -21.58 27.64 -6.02
N VAL A 515 -22.38 26.66 -5.67
CA VAL A 515 -23.34 26.05 -6.57
C VAL A 515 -24.56 26.97 -6.58
N GLY A 516 -24.74 27.71 -7.68
CA GLY A 516 -25.98 28.47 -7.92
C GLY A 516 -27.19 27.53 -8.09
N SER A 517 -28.29 27.98 -8.71
CA SER A 517 -29.50 27.18 -8.92
C SER A 517 -29.38 25.98 -9.89
N HIS A 518 -28.16 25.50 -10.16
CA HIS A 518 -27.86 24.48 -11.15
C HIS A 518 -27.16 23.29 -10.48
N ASP A 519 -27.34 22.10 -11.03
CA ASP A 519 -26.61 20.92 -10.58
C ASP A 519 -25.10 21.09 -10.75
N THR A 520 -24.33 20.63 -9.76
CA THR A 520 -22.89 20.42 -9.90
C THR A 520 -22.59 18.93 -10.02
N TYR A 521 -21.75 18.60 -10.99
CA TYR A 521 -21.34 17.23 -11.28
C TYR A 521 -19.84 17.07 -11.06
N TYR A 522 -19.47 16.01 -10.35
CA TYR A 522 -18.10 15.53 -10.20
C TYR A 522 -18.02 14.15 -10.84
N SER A 523 -17.31 14.02 -11.95
CA SER A 523 -17.20 12.76 -12.70
C SER A 523 -15.89 12.05 -12.42
N ILE A 524 -15.93 10.72 -12.34
CA ILE A 524 -14.76 9.85 -12.27
C ILE A 524 -14.83 8.86 -13.41
N PHE A 525 -13.88 9.00 -14.34
CA PHE A 525 -13.75 8.13 -15.50
C PHE A 525 -13.00 6.87 -15.12
N LYS A 526 -13.76 5.84 -14.72
CA LYS A 526 -13.23 4.50 -14.46
C LYS A 526 -14.32 3.46 -14.71
N ALA A 527 -13.94 2.31 -15.28
CA ALA A 527 -14.80 1.15 -15.39
C ALA A 527 -14.97 0.48 -14.03
N PHE A 528 -16.21 0.15 -13.66
CA PHE A 528 -16.56 -0.61 -12.47
C PHE A 528 -17.37 -1.81 -12.90
N ASN A 529 -16.98 -2.97 -12.41
CA ASN A 529 -17.71 -4.20 -12.65
C ASN A 529 -18.82 -4.35 -11.60
N THR A 530 -19.80 -5.18 -11.92
CA THR A 530 -20.83 -5.65 -10.99
C THR A 530 -20.20 -6.11 -9.67
N GLY A 531 -20.70 -5.61 -8.54
CA GLY A 531 -20.19 -5.87 -7.19
C GLY A 531 -19.14 -4.87 -6.68
N SER A 532 -18.58 -4.01 -7.54
CA SER A 532 -17.62 -2.99 -7.10
C SER A 532 -18.29 -1.94 -6.21
N LYS A 533 -17.62 -1.56 -5.12
CA LYS A 533 -18.08 -0.50 -4.21
C LYS A 533 -17.36 0.81 -4.49
N CYS A 534 -18.09 1.90 -4.47
CA CYS A 534 -17.53 3.23 -4.60
C CYS A 534 -18.02 4.14 -3.47
N CYS A 535 -17.11 4.92 -2.90
CA CYS A 535 -17.41 5.82 -1.78
C CYS A 535 -16.93 7.24 -2.12
N PHE A 536 -17.82 8.22 -1.93
CA PHE A 536 -17.48 9.63 -1.98
C PHE A 536 -17.61 10.22 -0.58
N SER A 537 -16.66 11.07 -0.20
CA SER A 537 -16.82 11.99 0.92
C SER A 537 -16.70 13.43 0.44
N PHE A 538 -17.55 14.33 0.94
CA PHE A 538 -17.53 15.74 0.56
C PHE A 538 -18.04 16.61 1.70
N TRP A 539 -17.63 17.87 1.71
CA TRP A 539 -18.18 18.89 2.61
C TRP A 539 -19.23 19.70 1.87
N LEU A 540 -20.36 19.97 2.52
CA LEU A 540 -21.48 20.71 1.96
C LEU A 540 -22.00 21.74 2.97
N ARG A 541 -22.22 22.96 2.52
CA ARG A 541 -22.94 24.04 3.22
C ARG A 541 -24.21 24.39 2.45
N GLY A 542 -25.35 24.49 3.13
CA GLY A 542 -26.67 24.67 2.50
C GLY A 542 -27.40 23.35 2.20
N LYS A 543 -28.63 23.44 1.67
CA LYS A 543 -29.49 22.27 1.35
C LYS A 543 -29.18 21.72 -0.04
N ALA A 544 -28.82 20.45 -0.13
CA ALA A 544 -28.65 19.79 -1.42
C ALA A 544 -28.99 18.30 -1.37
N THR A 545 -29.47 17.75 -2.46
CA THR A 545 -29.51 16.30 -2.67
C THR A 545 -28.19 15.89 -3.33
N ALA A 546 -27.55 14.82 -2.85
CA ALA A 546 -26.39 14.26 -3.55
C ALA A 546 -26.68 12.84 -4.02
N LYS A 547 -26.38 12.58 -5.28
CA LYS A 547 -26.65 11.31 -5.94
C LYS A 547 -25.38 10.77 -6.55
N ILE A 548 -25.18 9.46 -6.44
CA ILE A 548 -24.23 8.76 -7.29
C ILE A 548 -25.00 8.28 -8.51
N ARG A 549 -24.68 8.84 -9.67
CA ARG A 549 -25.14 8.34 -10.96
C ARG A 549 -24.01 7.57 -11.61
N ALA A 550 -24.33 6.55 -12.39
CA ALA A 550 -23.35 5.91 -13.23
C ALA A 550 -23.86 5.67 -14.63
N ARG A 551 -22.93 5.58 -15.58
CA ARG A 551 -23.20 5.30 -16.98
C ARG A 551 -23.05 3.82 -17.24
N ARG A 552 -24.13 3.12 -17.58
CA ARG A 552 -24.12 1.69 -17.92
C ARG A 552 -23.15 1.41 -19.05
N SER A 553 -22.40 0.32 -18.93
CA SER A 553 -21.49 -0.13 -19.99
C SER A 553 -22.24 -0.70 -21.19
N SER A 554 -23.43 -1.27 -20.97
CA SER A 554 -24.25 -1.97 -21.98
C SER A 554 -24.92 -1.05 -22.99
N ASP A 555 -25.51 0.05 -22.53
CA ASP A 555 -26.33 0.95 -23.36
C ASP A 555 -25.90 2.42 -23.27
N GLY A 556 -24.92 2.74 -22.42
CA GLY A 556 -24.43 4.09 -22.22
C GLY A 556 -25.41 5.04 -21.51
N THR A 557 -26.52 4.55 -20.98
CA THR A 557 -27.51 5.35 -20.24
C THR A 557 -27.04 5.65 -18.81
N TYR A 558 -27.46 6.80 -18.26
CA TYR A 558 -27.15 7.16 -16.87
C TYR A 558 -28.28 6.73 -15.94
N VAL A 559 -27.93 5.94 -14.91
CA VAL A 559 -28.85 5.53 -13.84
C VAL A 559 -28.38 6.09 -12.51
N ASP A 560 -29.33 6.43 -11.63
CA ASP A 560 -29.03 6.80 -10.25
C ASP A 560 -28.80 5.48 -9.48
N ILE A 561 -27.56 5.21 -9.04
CA ILE A 561 -27.27 4.01 -8.23
C ILE A 561 -27.68 4.25 -6.78
N VAL A 562 -27.39 5.46 -6.28
CA VAL A 562 -27.78 5.88 -4.92
C VAL A 562 -28.37 7.28 -4.97
N ASN A 563 -29.51 7.44 -4.32
CA ASN A 563 -30.22 8.69 -4.20
C ASN A 563 -30.47 9.00 -2.72
N ASN A 564 -29.55 9.76 -2.11
CA ASN A 564 -29.68 10.21 -0.73
C ASN A 564 -29.94 11.72 -0.71
N ALA A 565 -31.06 12.13 -0.10
CA ALA A 565 -31.31 13.53 0.20
C ALA A 565 -30.48 13.94 1.42
N PHE A 566 -29.67 14.99 1.29
CA PHE A 566 -28.86 15.52 2.38
C PHE A 566 -29.37 16.92 2.78
N SER A 567 -30.37 16.98 3.65
CA SER A 567 -30.89 18.27 4.11
C SER A 567 -30.03 18.82 5.24
N ASN A 568 -29.17 19.82 4.96
CA ASN A 568 -28.67 20.69 6.01
C ASN A 568 -29.69 21.81 6.26
N ASN A 569 -30.49 21.71 7.32
CA ASN A 569 -31.46 22.77 7.68
C ASN A 569 -30.79 24.09 8.12
N HIS A 570 -29.47 24.11 8.33
CA HIS A 570 -28.71 25.30 8.74
C HIS A 570 -27.92 25.83 7.54
N SER A 571 -28.39 26.93 6.96
CA SER A 571 -27.90 27.49 5.69
C SER A 571 -26.47 28.07 5.74
N SER A 572 -25.85 28.16 6.92
CA SER A 572 -24.54 28.82 7.11
C SER A 572 -23.39 27.88 7.49
N GLU A 573 -23.63 26.59 7.72
CA GLU A 573 -22.64 25.68 8.33
C GLU A 573 -22.16 24.59 7.36
N TRP A 574 -20.87 24.30 7.38
CA TRP A 574 -20.25 23.20 6.63
C TRP A 574 -20.45 21.87 7.34
N LYS A 575 -20.89 20.85 6.60
CA LYS A 575 -21.07 19.47 7.08
C LYS A 575 -20.40 18.47 6.15
N ARG A 576 -19.73 17.47 6.71
CA ARG A 576 -19.17 16.35 5.92
C ARG A 576 -20.24 15.29 5.69
N TYR A 577 -20.32 14.80 4.47
CA TYR A 577 -21.22 13.74 4.05
C TYR A 577 -20.44 12.61 3.39
N TYR A 578 -20.94 11.40 3.59
CA TYR A 578 -20.46 10.18 2.95
C TYR A 578 -21.60 9.59 2.14
N ILE A 579 -21.33 9.22 0.89
CA ILE A 579 -22.26 8.49 0.03
C ILE A 579 -21.51 7.33 -0.60
N SER A 580 -22.03 6.12 -0.39
CA SER A 580 -21.47 4.88 -0.91
C SER A 580 -22.48 4.20 -1.81
N ALA A 581 -22.02 3.61 -2.90
CA ALA A 581 -22.83 2.79 -3.81
C ALA A 581 -22.11 1.47 -4.11
N GLU A 582 -22.88 0.42 -4.38
CA GLU A 582 -22.39 -0.84 -4.93
C GLU A 582 -22.93 -0.97 -6.36
N ALA A 583 -22.05 -1.32 -7.29
CA ALA A 583 -22.39 -1.52 -8.69
C ALA A 583 -23.28 -2.76 -8.84
N THR A 584 -24.52 -2.60 -9.28
CA THR A 584 -25.42 -3.74 -9.56
C THR A 584 -25.23 -4.34 -10.95
N GLU A 585 -24.49 -3.64 -11.80
CA GLU A 585 -24.15 -3.99 -13.18
C GLU A 585 -22.83 -3.27 -13.55
N ASP A 586 -22.31 -3.51 -14.75
CA ASP A 586 -21.06 -2.87 -15.18
C ASP A 586 -21.30 -1.42 -15.62
N PHE A 587 -20.44 -0.51 -15.15
CA PHE A 587 -20.50 0.92 -15.42
C PHE A 587 -19.16 1.47 -15.92
N ASN A 588 -19.19 2.43 -16.84
CA ASN A 588 -18.00 3.06 -17.42
C ASN A 588 -17.62 4.41 -16.78
N LEU A 589 -18.52 4.98 -15.95
CA LEU A 589 -18.37 6.32 -15.39
C LEU A 589 -19.24 6.46 -14.15
N TYR A 590 -18.70 7.03 -13.08
CA TYR A 590 -19.46 7.46 -11.91
C TYR A 590 -19.50 8.99 -11.84
N LEU A 591 -20.62 9.51 -11.37
CA LEU A 591 -20.93 10.93 -11.32
C LEU A 591 -21.56 11.22 -9.97
N LEU A 592 -20.84 11.94 -9.10
CA LEU A 592 -21.46 12.56 -7.94
C LEU A 592 -22.18 13.82 -8.42
N ARG A 593 -23.51 13.77 -8.46
CA ARG A 593 -24.38 14.93 -8.72
C ARG A 593 -24.78 15.54 -7.39
N ILE A 594 -24.52 16.81 -7.20
CA ILE A 594 -25.03 17.59 -6.07
C ILE A 594 -26.02 18.62 -6.61
N THR A 595 -27.28 18.48 -6.21
CA THR A 595 -28.41 19.32 -6.62
C THR A 595 -28.85 20.18 -5.44
N PRO A 596 -28.64 21.51 -5.47
CA PRO A 596 -29.21 22.40 -4.46
C PRO A 596 -30.74 22.24 -4.41
N GLU A 597 -31.33 22.22 -3.22
CA GLU A 597 -32.79 22.29 -3.11
C GLU A 597 -33.23 23.72 -3.46
N THR A 598 -34.02 23.87 -4.52
CA THR A 598 -34.60 25.16 -4.91
C THR A 598 -35.66 25.59 -3.91
N TYR A 599 -35.27 26.43 -2.94
CA TYR A 599 -36.23 27.29 -2.26
C TYR A 599 -36.65 28.39 -3.24
N SER A 600 -37.93 28.77 -3.26
CA SER A 600 -38.54 29.73 -4.19
C SER A 600 -38.08 31.19 -3.99
N VAL A 601 -36.89 31.41 -3.43
CA VAL A 601 -36.27 32.72 -3.20
C VAL A 601 -34.85 32.67 -3.76
N ALA A 602 -34.47 33.72 -4.48
CA ALA A 602 -33.27 33.85 -5.31
C ALA A 602 -31.91 33.78 -4.56
N SER A 603 -31.84 33.15 -3.38
CA SER A 603 -30.68 33.15 -2.49
C SER A 603 -30.29 31.76 -1.93
N ALA A 604 -30.90 30.66 -2.38
CA ALA A 604 -30.46 29.33 -1.98
C ALA A 604 -29.18 28.91 -2.73
N SER A 605 -28.02 29.34 -2.24
CA SER A 605 -26.72 28.80 -2.65
C SER A 605 -26.36 27.62 -1.75
N CYS A 606 -25.92 26.52 -2.34
CA CYS A 606 -25.15 25.51 -1.60
C CYS A 606 -23.68 25.61 -2.02
N GLU A 607 -22.77 25.33 -1.10
CA GLU A 607 -21.33 25.29 -1.38
C GLU A 607 -20.83 23.89 -1.10
N VAL A 608 -20.02 23.37 -2.03
CA VAL A 608 -19.37 22.07 -1.90
C VAL A 608 -17.87 22.29 -1.79
N ALA A 609 -17.20 21.53 -0.93
CA ALA A 609 -15.75 21.53 -0.76
C ALA A 609 -15.20 20.12 -0.54
N LYS A 610 -13.92 19.92 -0.85
CA LYS A 610 -13.15 18.68 -0.58
C LYS A 610 -13.89 17.39 -0.94
N VAL A 611 -14.18 17.20 -2.23
CA VAL A 611 -14.70 15.92 -2.73
C VAL A 611 -13.54 14.92 -2.81
N GLN A 612 -13.63 13.85 -2.04
CA GLN A 612 -12.70 12.72 -2.05
C GLN A 612 -13.41 11.47 -2.55
N PHE A 613 -12.70 10.67 -3.34
CA PHE A 613 -13.17 9.39 -3.84
C PHE A 613 -12.30 8.27 -3.31
N GLN A 614 -12.94 7.19 -2.84
CA GLN A 614 -12.27 5.99 -2.36
C GLN A 614 -12.83 4.78 -3.10
N ASP A 615 -11.91 3.98 -3.63
CA ASP A 615 -12.16 2.73 -4.34
C ASP A 615 -11.22 1.66 -3.75
N ASN A 616 -11.75 0.46 -3.57
CA ASN A 616 -11.03 -0.69 -3.01
C ASN A 616 -10.11 -1.39 -4.02
N ALA A 617 -10.11 -0.99 -5.30
CA ALA A 617 -9.26 -1.59 -6.32
C ALA A 617 -8.65 -0.52 -7.25
N ILE A 618 -7.58 0.20 -6.84
CA ILE A 618 -6.96 1.21 -7.72
C ILE A 618 -5.97 0.56 -8.69
N GLU A 619 -6.30 0.58 -9.99
CA GLU A 619 -5.32 0.63 -11.08
C GLU A 619 -5.08 2.10 -11.51
N PRO A 620 -3.92 2.45 -12.11
CA PRO A 620 -3.59 3.83 -12.52
C PRO A 620 -4.50 4.31 -13.68
N GLY A 621 -5.15 5.47 -13.54
CA GLY A 621 -5.91 6.10 -14.65
C GLY A 621 -7.19 6.87 -14.31
N ALA A 622 -7.50 7.12 -13.03
CA ALA A 622 -8.71 7.86 -12.65
C ALA A 622 -8.50 9.40 -12.67
N TYR A 623 -9.41 10.14 -13.32
CA TYR A 623 -9.40 11.61 -13.41
C TYR A 623 -10.72 12.23 -12.92
N ILE A 624 -10.66 13.42 -12.30
CA ILE A 624 -11.83 14.18 -11.83
C ILE A 624 -12.07 15.41 -12.72
N LYS A 625 -13.28 15.58 -13.27
CA LYS A 625 -13.71 16.78 -14.01
C LYS A 625 -14.82 17.51 -13.26
N THR A 626 -14.79 18.85 -13.25
CA THR A 626 -15.84 19.72 -12.70
C THR A 626 -16.39 20.67 -13.77
N GLY A 627 -17.71 20.78 -13.92
CA GLY A 627 -18.33 21.75 -14.84
C GLY A 627 -19.86 21.89 -14.63
N PRO A 628 -20.45 23.06 -14.90
CA PRO A 628 -21.91 23.21 -14.97
C PRO A 628 -22.43 22.60 -16.28
N GLN A 629 -23.45 21.75 -16.22
CA GLN A 629 -24.12 21.23 -17.41
C GLN A 629 -25.45 21.97 -17.60
N LYS A 630 -25.60 22.71 -18.70
CA LYS A 630 -26.93 23.20 -19.12
C LYS A 630 -27.74 22.00 -19.62
N ALA A 631 -28.95 21.85 -19.10
CA ALA A 631 -29.89 20.86 -19.57
C ALA A 631 -30.32 21.19 -21.01
N GLU A 632 -29.90 20.38 -21.98
CA GLU A 632 -30.72 19.82 -23.06
C GLU A 632 -29.85 19.05 -24.08
N ASN A 633 -30.33 17.86 -24.44
CA ASN A 633 -29.94 16.95 -25.53
C ASN A 633 -28.51 16.37 -25.61
N THR A 634 -28.52 15.07 -25.91
CA THR A 634 -27.42 14.16 -26.24
C THR A 634 -26.29 14.83 -27.02
N ALA A 635 -25.23 15.23 -26.33
CA ALA A 635 -23.96 15.53 -26.94
C ALA A 635 -22.94 14.48 -26.51
N PHE A 636 -22.51 13.67 -27.46
CA PHE A 636 -21.28 12.90 -27.37
C PHE A 636 -20.15 13.87 -27.05
N VAL A 637 -19.50 13.74 -25.90
CA VAL A 637 -18.16 14.33 -25.74
C VAL A 637 -17.21 13.37 -26.42
N SER A 638 -17.15 13.46 -27.75
CA SER A 638 -15.99 13.00 -28.49
C SER A 638 -14.83 13.88 -28.01
N ILE A 639 -13.77 13.28 -27.49
CA ILE A 639 -12.53 14.01 -27.22
C ILE A 639 -11.87 14.22 -28.60
N ASN A 640 -12.43 15.12 -29.41
CA ASN A 640 -11.85 15.55 -30.69
C ASN A 640 -11.18 16.93 -30.55
N GLU A 641 -11.17 17.49 -29.35
CA GLU A 641 -10.54 18.77 -29.05
C GLU A 641 -9.11 18.50 -28.57
N PRO A 642 -8.11 19.29 -29.04
CA PRO A 642 -6.74 19.17 -28.56
C PRO A 642 -6.60 19.49 -27.06
N PHE A 643 -5.62 18.88 -26.38
CA PHE A 643 -5.31 19.13 -24.98
C PHE A 643 -3.80 18.97 -24.70
N TYR A 644 -3.34 19.29 -23.48
CA TYR A 644 -1.95 19.08 -23.08
C TYR A 644 -1.84 17.96 -22.05
N LEU A 645 -0.85 17.08 -22.22
CA LEU A 645 -0.51 15.99 -21.30
C LEU A 645 1.00 16.02 -21.02
N ASN A 646 1.39 16.18 -19.75
CA ASN A 646 2.79 16.29 -19.31
C ASN A 646 3.60 17.36 -20.08
N GLY A 647 2.96 18.47 -20.44
CA GLY A 647 3.57 19.55 -21.21
C GLY A 647 3.57 19.35 -22.74
N ASN A 648 3.19 18.17 -23.23
CA ASN A 648 3.08 17.86 -24.66
C ASN A 648 1.67 18.11 -25.17
N PHE A 649 1.54 18.69 -26.36
CA PHE A 649 0.28 18.89 -27.04
C PHE A 649 -0.22 17.58 -27.66
N ILE A 650 -1.48 17.24 -27.40
CA ILE A 650 -2.17 16.07 -27.92
C ILE A 650 -3.33 16.54 -28.78
N ASP A 651 -3.36 16.13 -30.06
CA ASP A 651 -4.50 16.38 -30.93
C ASP A 651 -4.94 15.12 -31.69
N PHE A 652 -5.96 15.25 -32.53
CA PHE A 652 -6.57 14.13 -33.25
C PHE A 652 -6.59 14.42 -34.75
N GLY A 653 -6.27 13.40 -35.56
CA GLY A 653 -6.32 13.51 -37.02
C GLY A 653 -5.65 12.32 -37.72
N ALA A 654 -6.12 12.02 -38.93
CA ALA A 654 -5.68 10.86 -39.71
C ALA A 654 -4.22 10.96 -40.23
N THR A 655 -3.68 12.18 -40.30
CA THR A 655 -2.34 12.44 -40.86
C THR A 655 -1.56 13.39 -39.94
N PRO A 656 -0.21 13.35 -39.98
CA PRO A 656 0.62 14.34 -39.31
C PRO A 656 0.17 15.77 -39.64
N PRO A 657 0.18 16.70 -38.66
CA PRO A 657 -0.11 18.11 -38.93
C PRO A 657 0.84 18.70 -39.98
N THR A 658 0.27 19.40 -40.97
CA THR A 658 1.03 20.13 -42.00
C THR A 658 1.18 21.62 -41.68
N THR A 659 0.53 22.09 -40.61
CA THR A 659 0.56 23.48 -40.13
C THR A 659 0.50 23.52 -38.60
N GLY A 660 1.01 24.60 -38.00
CA GLY A 660 1.12 24.79 -36.55
C GLY A 660 2.53 24.57 -36.02
N THR A 661 2.84 25.09 -34.84
CA THR A 661 4.13 24.90 -34.16
C THR A 661 4.01 23.78 -33.14
N TYR A 662 4.89 22.79 -33.23
CA TYR A 662 4.88 21.61 -32.34
C TYR A 662 6.26 21.39 -31.75
N ASN A 663 6.30 20.89 -30.52
CA ASN A 663 7.51 20.52 -29.80
C ASN A 663 7.75 19.01 -29.90
N VAL A 664 9.01 18.59 -29.73
CA VAL A 664 9.35 17.17 -29.57
C VAL A 664 8.52 16.57 -28.44
N GLY A 665 7.83 15.46 -28.73
CA GLY A 665 6.93 14.77 -27.80
C GLY A 665 5.44 15.07 -27.99
N ASP A 666 5.09 16.12 -28.73
CA ASP A 666 3.69 16.36 -29.13
C ASP A 666 3.16 15.17 -29.94
N THR A 667 1.89 14.82 -29.74
CA THR A 667 1.28 13.60 -30.28
C THR A 667 0.00 13.90 -31.03
N ARG A 668 -0.16 13.32 -32.23
CA ARG A 668 -1.44 13.24 -32.94
C ARG A 668 -1.94 11.80 -32.93
N ILE A 669 -3.16 11.59 -32.44
CA ILE A 669 -3.80 10.27 -32.45
C ILE A 669 -4.66 10.13 -33.71
N ASN A 670 -4.42 9.08 -34.50
CA ASN A 670 -5.23 8.72 -35.64
C ASN A 670 -6.52 8.05 -35.17
N ASN A 671 -7.57 8.84 -34.97
CA ASN A 671 -8.89 8.38 -34.53
C ASN A 671 -9.70 7.68 -35.63
N THR A 672 -9.14 7.54 -36.83
CA THR A 672 -9.75 6.83 -37.97
C THR A 672 -8.88 5.67 -38.47
N ALA A 673 -7.86 5.27 -37.71
CA ALA A 673 -6.91 4.25 -38.13
C ALA A 673 -7.60 2.90 -38.40
N THR A 674 -7.32 2.33 -39.56
CA THR A 674 -7.72 0.98 -39.98
C THR A 674 -6.53 0.01 -39.95
N ILE A 675 -6.78 -1.29 -40.14
CA ILE A 675 -5.71 -2.30 -40.23
C ILE A 675 -4.74 -1.91 -41.37
N GLY A 676 -3.45 -1.86 -41.05
CA GLY A 676 -2.39 -1.40 -41.95
C GLY A 676 -2.03 0.09 -41.80
N GLU A 677 -2.74 0.84 -40.96
CA GLU A 677 -2.43 2.24 -40.65
C GLU A 677 -1.80 2.40 -39.26
N TYR A 678 -1.12 3.52 -39.04
CA TYR A 678 -0.55 3.87 -37.75
C TYR A 678 -1.58 4.55 -36.87
N ARG A 679 -1.64 4.13 -35.61
CA ARG A 679 -2.56 4.68 -34.61
C ARG A 679 -2.09 6.03 -34.05
N LYS A 680 -0.79 6.32 -34.14
CA LYS A 680 -0.18 7.47 -33.46
C LYS A 680 0.96 8.08 -34.27
N PHE A 681 1.02 9.41 -34.27
CA PHE A 681 2.14 10.20 -34.77
C PHE A 681 2.76 10.97 -33.60
N VAL A 682 4.08 10.98 -33.49
CA VAL A 682 4.82 11.73 -32.46
C VAL A 682 5.79 12.69 -33.11
N CYS A 683 5.77 13.96 -32.70
CA CYS A 683 6.71 14.96 -33.15
C CYS A 683 8.10 14.59 -32.63
N VAL A 684 9.02 14.23 -33.53
CA VAL A 684 10.40 13.83 -33.23
C VAL A 684 11.39 15.00 -33.36
N GLU A 685 10.98 16.07 -34.03
CA GLU A 685 11.77 17.30 -34.16
C GLU A 685 10.83 18.52 -34.14
N SER A 686 11.06 19.47 -33.23
CA SER A 686 10.23 20.67 -33.10
C SER A 686 10.26 21.51 -34.38
N GLY A 687 9.12 22.08 -34.80
CA GLY A 687 9.07 22.87 -36.04
C GLY A 687 7.69 23.48 -36.35
N THR A 688 7.58 24.13 -37.51
CA THR A 688 6.32 24.70 -38.03
C THR A 688 6.06 24.25 -39.49
N PRO A 689 5.50 23.06 -39.73
CA PRO A 689 5.19 22.02 -38.73
C PRO A 689 6.45 21.27 -38.26
N GLY A 690 6.36 20.57 -37.13
CA GLY A 690 7.42 19.67 -36.66
C GLY A 690 7.59 18.45 -37.58
N THR A 691 8.67 17.69 -37.39
CA THR A 691 8.89 16.39 -38.07
C THR A 691 8.21 15.29 -37.26
N TRP A 692 7.44 14.41 -37.90
CA TRP A 692 6.62 13.40 -37.21
C TRP A 692 7.07 11.96 -37.50
N GLY A 693 7.28 11.18 -36.44
CA GLY A 693 7.48 9.74 -36.50
C GLY A 693 6.15 9.00 -36.38
N GLN A 694 6.03 7.87 -37.08
CA GLN A 694 4.88 6.97 -37.03
C GLN A 694 5.11 5.88 -35.98
N THR A 695 4.13 5.64 -35.10
CA THR A 695 4.21 4.58 -34.08
C THR A 695 2.91 3.79 -34.01
N GLU A 696 2.97 2.55 -33.55
CA GLU A 696 1.80 1.67 -33.34
C GLU A 696 1.05 1.34 -34.66
N LEU A 697 1.67 0.50 -35.50
CA LEU A 697 1.00 -0.07 -36.68
C LEU A 697 -0.13 -1.01 -36.24
N ILE A 698 -1.33 -0.83 -36.79
CA ILE A 698 -2.45 -1.75 -36.53
C ILE A 698 -2.28 -2.97 -37.43
N GLU A 699 -1.72 -4.05 -36.89
CA GLU A 699 -1.56 -5.31 -37.61
C GLU A 699 -2.84 -6.16 -37.55
N ALA A 700 -3.13 -6.91 -38.62
CA ALA A 700 -4.17 -7.91 -38.61
C ALA A 700 -3.72 -9.09 -37.73
N ILE A 701 -4.47 -9.39 -36.67
CA ILE A 701 -4.29 -10.65 -35.95
C ILE A 701 -4.85 -11.75 -36.86
N SER A 702 -3.98 -12.60 -37.42
CA SER A 702 -4.43 -13.84 -38.06
C SER A 702 -4.98 -14.76 -36.97
N VAL A 703 -6.30 -15.00 -36.99
CA VAL A 703 -6.95 -15.99 -36.12
C VAL A 703 -6.60 -17.40 -36.58
#